data_AF-A0A7J9H8I0-F1
#
_entry.id   AF-A0A7J9H8I0-F1
#
_cell.length_a   1.000
_cell.length_b   1.000
_cell.length_c   1.000
_cell.angle_alpha   90.00
_cell.angle_beta   90.00
_cell.angle_gamma   90.00
#
_symmetry.space_group_name_H-M   'P 1'
#
loop_
_entity.id
_entity.type
_entity.pdbx_description
1 polymer ?
#
loop_
_entity_poly.entity_id
_entity_poly.type
_entity_poly.pdbx_seq_one_letter_code
_entity_poly.pdbx_strand_id
1 'polypeptide(L)'
;MESLQDLLDPTNDNISIVEEPKSGDVSLPGATLVEIRDQLSFLELLRLGEAHRHAANTKLNTESSRSHALLMVHVKRTVKGREPAHSSDNGNSTSMARSLRPPLVRKGKLVVVDLAGSERIDKSGSDGHTREEAKSINLSLSALGKCINALAENSAHVPVRDSKLTRLLRDSFGGTARTSLVITVGPSPRHRGETASTIMFGQRAMKVENMLKLKEEFDYKSLARRLDIQLDKLIMEHERKQKAFEVEIERIKAEAQNRISEAERNYADAVEKERLKYQKDYMESIKKLEEKWMMNQQNQGNERKEQMVHIAEEVAEVKKLLSKETSLRKAAEEEVDNLKSQLAQLKMSEASANSEILKLRKMVEDEVCQKEKLEGEISMLQSQLLHLSFEADETRKRLDRGGPGKVPGGLDSPVSQVRSQLKDSGNGEKASVAKLFEQVGLQRILSLLEAEDADVRIHAVKVVANLAAEETNQQKIVEAGGLKSLLMLLGSSEDETIHRVAAGAIANLAMNEKNQELIMSQGGISLLSTTASHAKDPQTLRMVAGAIANLCGNDKLQTKLRGEGGIKALLEIVKCGHPDVLAQVARGIANFAKCESRASTQGSKTGRSLLIEDGALPWIVQNANSDASPIRRHIELALCHLAQHGVNAKDMISEGALWELVRISQDCPREDIRTLAHRTLASSPDFIAGLKRLRIDY
;
A
#
# COMPACT_ATOMS: atom_id res chain seq x y z
N MET A 1 -30.08 17.42 -25.26
CA MET A 1 -28.98 17.17 -24.30
C MET A 1 -28.26 15.93 -24.80
N GLU A 2 -26.93 15.85 -24.70
CA GLU A 2 -26.18 14.68 -25.21
C GLU A 2 -26.54 13.40 -24.43
N SER A 3 -26.85 12.31 -25.13
CA SER A 3 -27.02 10.96 -24.58
C SER A 3 -25.80 10.09 -24.90
N LEU A 4 -25.65 8.98 -24.18
CA LEU A 4 -24.70 7.90 -24.51
C LEU A 4 -25.49 6.61 -24.60
N GLN A 5 -25.38 5.90 -25.70
CA GLN A 5 -26.08 4.63 -25.93
C GLN A 5 -25.05 3.51 -26.00
N ASP A 6 -25.35 2.37 -25.40
CA ASP A 6 -24.56 1.15 -25.61
C ASP A 6 -24.91 0.54 -26.98
N LEU A 7 -23.89 0.30 -27.81
CA LEU A 7 -24.06 -0.36 -29.11
C LEU A 7 -23.99 -1.89 -28.99
N LEU A 8 -23.56 -2.44 -27.86
CA LEU A 8 -23.61 -3.88 -27.59
C LEU A 8 -24.90 -4.31 -26.91
N ASP A 9 -25.53 -3.42 -26.13
CA ASP A 9 -26.87 -3.60 -25.56
C ASP A 9 -27.74 -2.34 -25.74
N PRO A 10 -28.47 -2.20 -26.87
CA PRO A 10 -29.27 -1.02 -27.15
C PRO A 10 -30.41 -0.73 -26.16
N THR A 11 -30.71 -1.63 -25.21
CA THR A 11 -31.67 -1.38 -24.13
C THR A 11 -31.12 -0.46 -23.04
N ASN A 12 -29.79 -0.27 -23.03
CA ASN A 12 -29.04 0.47 -22.03
C ASN A 12 -28.72 1.88 -22.53
N ASP A 13 -29.59 2.83 -22.20
CA ASP A 13 -29.51 4.21 -22.65
C ASP A 13 -28.96 5.17 -21.58
N ASN A 14 -28.45 6.30 -22.06
CA ASN A 14 -27.93 7.41 -21.26
C ASN A 14 -26.88 7.03 -20.18
N ILE A 15 -25.95 6.13 -20.52
CA ILE A 15 -24.91 5.61 -19.58
C ILE A 15 -24.19 6.75 -18.84
N SER A 16 -24.00 6.57 -17.53
CA SER A 16 -23.29 7.51 -16.66
C SER A 16 -21.77 7.45 -16.83
N ILE A 17 -21.13 8.62 -16.90
CA ILE A 17 -19.67 8.76 -16.96
C ILE A 17 -19.14 8.98 -15.54
N VAL A 18 -18.29 8.07 -15.06
CA VAL A 18 -17.57 8.19 -13.79
C VAL A 18 -16.10 8.50 -14.05
N GLU A 19 -15.64 9.61 -13.50
CA GLU A 19 -14.25 10.09 -13.58
C GLU A 19 -13.58 9.91 -12.22
N GLU A 20 -12.48 9.16 -12.16
CA GLU A 20 -11.73 8.98 -10.91
C GLU A 20 -10.88 10.23 -10.60
N PRO A 21 -11.06 10.92 -9.46
CA PRO A 21 -10.43 12.22 -9.22
C PRO A 21 -8.89 12.20 -9.16
N LYS A 22 -8.29 11.07 -8.76
CA LYS A 22 -6.85 10.95 -8.48
C LYS A 22 -6.03 10.46 -9.69
N SER A 23 -6.57 9.54 -10.47
CA SER A 23 -5.92 9.00 -11.67
C SER A 23 -6.23 9.85 -12.92
N GLY A 24 -7.43 10.44 -12.96
CA GLY A 24 -8.02 11.04 -14.16
C GLY A 24 -8.83 10.04 -15.01
N ASP A 25 -8.82 8.76 -14.63
CA ASP A 25 -9.37 7.67 -15.44
C ASP A 25 -10.88 7.81 -15.64
N VAL A 26 -11.30 7.61 -16.89
CA VAL A 26 -12.72 7.61 -17.27
C VAL A 26 -13.24 6.19 -17.37
N SER A 27 -14.36 5.93 -16.69
CA SER A 27 -15.05 4.64 -16.63
C SER A 27 -16.55 4.78 -16.91
N LEU A 28 -17.12 3.71 -17.48
CA LEU A 28 -18.53 3.59 -17.84
C LEU A 28 -19.09 2.34 -17.14
N PRO A 29 -19.45 2.42 -15.85
CA PRO A 29 -19.86 1.25 -15.07
C PRO A 29 -21.17 0.62 -15.57
N GLY A 30 -21.98 1.38 -16.31
CA GLY A 30 -23.18 0.86 -16.97
C GLY A 30 -22.94 0.22 -18.34
N ALA A 31 -21.78 0.38 -18.97
CA ALA A 31 -21.55 -0.15 -20.32
C ALA A 31 -21.25 -1.66 -20.33
N THR A 32 -21.74 -2.34 -21.36
CA THR A 32 -21.54 -3.78 -21.59
C THR A 32 -20.08 -4.11 -21.83
N LEU A 33 -19.54 -5.04 -21.05
CA LEU A 33 -18.15 -5.51 -21.15
C LEU A 33 -18.11 -6.98 -21.56
N VAL A 34 -17.71 -7.25 -22.80
CA VAL A 34 -17.57 -8.61 -23.34
C VAL A 34 -16.10 -9.04 -23.29
N GLU A 35 -15.84 -10.25 -22.77
CA GLU A 35 -14.50 -10.86 -22.81
C GLU A 35 -14.26 -11.48 -24.19
N ILE A 36 -13.15 -11.13 -24.83
CA ILE A 36 -12.81 -11.55 -26.19
C ILE A 36 -11.53 -12.38 -26.16
N ARG A 37 -11.53 -13.54 -26.84
CA ARG A 37 -10.41 -14.52 -26.83
C ARG A 37 -9.72 -14.71 -28.18
N ASP A 38 -10.36 -14.27 -29.26
CA ASP A 38 -9.91 -14.46 -30.64
C ASP A 38 -10.36 -13.29 -31.54
N GLN A 39 -9.83 -13.25 -32.77
CA GLN A 39 -10.08 -12.16 -33.73
C GLN A 39 -11.48 -12.22 -34.36
N LEU A 40 -12.10 -13.40 -34.51
CA LEU A 40 -13.40 -13.54 -35.15
C LEU A 40 -14.49 -12.99 -34.23
N SER A 41 -14.46 -13.38 -32.95
CA SER A 41 -15.33 -12.83 -31.90
C SER A 41 -15.26 -11.30 -31.82
N PHE A 42 -14.06 -10.71 -31.99
CA PHE A 42 -13.90 -9.24 -32.04
C PHE A 42 -14.61 -8.61 -33.25
N LEU A 43 -14.43 -9.19 -34.44
CA LEU A 43 -15.03 -8.67 -35.68
C LEU A 43 -16.55 -8.84 -35.71
N GLU A 44 -17.09 -9.90 -35.10
CA GLU A 44 -18.52 -10.11 -34.94
C GLU A 44 -19.15 -9.06 -34.00
N LEU A 45 -18.54 -8.79 -32.84
CA LEU A 45 -18.97 -7.73 -31.93
C LEU A 45 -18.89 -6.34 -32.57
N LEU A 46 -17.86 -6.08 -33.38
CA LEU A 46 -17.73 -4.82 -34.12
C LEU A 46 -18.86 -4.65 -35.16
N ARG A 47 -19.21 -5.72 -35.89
CA ARG A 47 -20.35 -5.71 -36.83
C ARG A 47 -21.69 -5.53 -36.13
N LEU A 48 -21.87 -6.16 -34.96
CA LEU A 48 -23.06 -6.00 -34.13
C LEU A 48 -23.23 -4.54 -33.68
N GLY A 49 -22.17 -3.92 -33.18
CA GLY A 49 -22.17 -2.52 -32.77
C GLY A 49 -22.50 -1.56 -33.92
N GLU A 50 -21.94 -1.79 -35.12
CA GLU A 50 -22.22 -0.97 -36.29
C GLU A 50 -23.66 -1.15 -36.81
N ALA A 51 -24.21 -2.37 -36.74
CA ALA A 51 -25.62 -2.62 -37.04
C ALA A 51 -26.55 -1.87 -36.06
N HIS A 52 -26.20 -1.82 -34.76
CA HIS A 52 -26.95 -1.07 -33.76
C HIS A 52 -26.75 0.46 -33.83
N ARG A 53 -25.72 0.95 -34.51
CA ARG A 53 -25.42 2.39 -34.69
C ARG A 53 -26.46 3.14 -35.55
N HIS A 54 -27.33 2.42 -36.25
CA HIS A 54 -28.20 2.96 -37.31
C HIS A 54 -29.25 3.99 -36.82
N ALA A 55 -29.05 5.27 -37.17
CA ALA A 55 -30.03 6.35 -36.98
C ALA A 55 -30.06 7.39 -38.13
N ALA A 56 -31.21 7.48 -38.81
CA ALA A 56 -31.72 8.57 -39.66
C ALA A 56 -30.81 9.25 -40.74
N ASN A 57 -31.10 8.94 -42.01
CA ASN A 57 -30.47 9.54 -43.21
C ASN A 57 -30.75 11.05 -43.41
N THR A 58 -29.80 11.76 -44.03
CA THR A 58 -29.96 13.15 -44.54
C THR A 58 -29.57 13.24 -46.02
N LYS A 59 -30.13 14.20 -46.76
CA LYS A 59 -29.89 14.40 -48.21
C LYS A 59 -28.46 14.80 -48.63
N LEU A 60 -27.49 14.87 -47.71
CA LEU A 60 -26.12 15.36 -47.99
C LEU A 60 -24.97 14.44 -47.55
N ASN A 61 -25.21 13.43 -46.71
CA ASN A 61 -24.26 12.35 -46.37
C ASN A 61 -25.07 11.15 -45.88
N THR A 62 -24.72 9.93 -46.32
CA THR A 62 -25.60 8.76 -46.26
C THR A 62 -25.37 7.77 -45.11
N GLU A 63 -24.30 7.87 -44.30
CA GLU A 63 -23.99 6.77 -43.36
C GLU A 63 -23.31 7.10 -42.01
N SER A 64 -22.76 8.30 -41.77
CA SER A 64 -21.97 8.55 -40.54
C SER A 64 -22.10 9.93 -39.86
N SER A 65 -22.72 10.92 -40.50
CA SER A 65 -22.54 12.34 -40.13
C SER A 65 -23.31 12.84 -38.90
N ARG A 66 -23.91 11.95 -38.08
CA ARG A 66 -24.84 12.36 -36.99
C ARG A 66 -24.51 11.90 -35.57
N SER A 67 -23.57 10.98 -35.39
CA SER A 67 -23.19 10.51 -34.05
C SER A 67 -21.70 10.17 -33.97
N HIS A 68 -21.08 10.53 -32.85
CA HIS A 68 -19.73 10.09 -32.51
C HIS A 68 -19.79 8.65 -32.02
N ALA A 69 -18.95 7.77 -32.57
CA ALA A 69 -18.81 6.40 -32.07
C ALA A 69 -17.46 6.22 -31.36
N LEU A 70 -17.48 5.50 -30.23
CA LEU A 70 -16.29 5.21 -29.44
C LEU A 70 -16.19 3.70 -29.20
N LEU A 71 -15.14 3.08 -29.73
CA LEU A 71 -14.78 1.70 -29.44
C LEU A 71 -13.70 1.67 -28.36
N MET A 72 -13.99 1.05 -27.22
CA MET A 72 -13.04 0.92 -26.10
C MET A 72 -12.59 -0.52 -25.91
N VAL A 73 -11.33 -0.80 -26.24
CA VAL A 73 -10.71 -2.13 -26.07
C VAL A 73 -9.79 -2.11 -24.87
N HIS A 74 -10.08 -2.98 -23.89
CA HIS A 74 -9.31 -3.11 -22.65
C HIS A 74 -8.39 -4.33 -22.72
N VAL A 75 -7.08 -4.11 -22.59
CA VAL A 75 -6.07 -5.18 -22.58
C VAL A 75 -5.50 -5.31 -21.17
N LYS A 76 -5.50 -6.51 -20.62
CA LYS A 76 -4.91 -6.83 -19.31
C LYS A 76 -3.81 -7.86 -19.50
N ARG A 77 -2.61 -7.59 -18.97
CA ARG A 77 -1.48 -8.51 -19.01
C ARG A 77 -0.89 -8.69 -17.62
N THR A 78 -0.90 -9.92 -17.12
CA THR A 78 -0.13 -10.27 -15.92
C THR A 78 1.36 -10.13 -16.21
N VAL A 79 2.01 -9.24 -15.46
CA VAL A 79 3.46 -9.06 -15.47
C VAL A 79 4.04 -10.12 -14.57
N LYS A 80 4.66 -11.16 -15.15
CA LYS A 80 5.60 -12.00 -14.41
C LYS A 80 6.73 -11.07 -13.96
N GLY A 81 6.94 -10.97 -12.64
CA GLY A 81 7.93 -10.05 -12.08
C GLY A 81 9.30 -10.30 -12.70
N ARG A 82 9.98 -9.23 -13.12
CA ARG A 82 11.43 -9.31 -13.27
C ARG A 82 11.96 -9.59 -11.86
N GLU A 83 12.71 -10.69 -11.71
CA GLU A 83 13.54 -10.83 -10.54
C GLU A 83 14.50 -9.64 -10.51
N PRO A 84 14.71 -8.99 -9.35
CA PRO A 84 15.85 -8.10 -9.19
C PRO A 84 17.11 -8.96 -9.30
N ALA A 85 17.71 -8.99 -10.48
CA ALA A 85 19.05 -9.51 -10.64
C ALA A 85 19.96 -8.73 -9.68
N HIS A 86 20.73 -9.47 -8.87
CA HIS A 86 21.60 -8.97 -7.80
C HIS A 86 20.91 -8.58 -6.47
N SER A 87 20.53 -9.60 -5.71
CA SER A 87 20.95 -9.68 -4.31
C SER A 87 21.52 -11.08 -4.04
N SER A 88 22.86 -11.19 -4.03
CA SER A 88 23.53 -12.44 -3.71
C SER A 88 23.39 -12.74 -2.22
N ASP A 89 23.02 -13.98 -1.94
CA ASP A 89 23.33 -14.73 -0.71
C ASP A 89 23.01 -14.09 0.65
N ASN A 90 21.82 -14.42 1.18
CA ASN A 90 21.76 -14.95 2.54
C ASN A 90 20.53 -15.87 2.69
N GLY A 91 20.69 -16.94 3.46
CA GLY A 91 19.82 -18.12 3.40
C GLY A 91 18.37 -17.94 3.89
N ASN A 92 17.51 -18.89 3.48
CA ASN A 92 16.19 -19.17 4.05
C ASN A 92 15.09 -18.08 3.94
N SER A 93 15.05 -17.31 2.85
CA SER A 93 13.77 -16.70 2.42
C SER A 93 12.81 -17.80 1.94
N THR A 94 11.89 -18.18 2.83
CA THR A 94 10.95 -19.29 2.63
C THR A 94 10.11 -19.11 1.37
N SER A 95 9.84 -20.22 0.67
CA SER A 95 9.00 -20.25 -0.55
C SER A 95 7.63 -19.58 -0.38
N MET A 96 7.13 -19.57 0.86
CA MET A 96 5.85 -18.98 1.28
C MET A 96 5.76 -17.47 1.01
N ALA A 97 6.84 -16.71 1.27
CA ALA A 97 6.86 -15.25 1.08
C ALA A 97 6.75 -14.84 -0.41
N ARG A 98 7.09 -15.73 -1.34
CA ARG A 98 6.90 -15.52 -2.79
C ARG A 98 5.46 -15.83 -3.24
N SER A 99 4.74 -16.71 -2.55
CA SER A 99 3.34 -17.06 -2.90
C SER A 99 2.33 -15.98 -2.50
N LEU A 100 2.64 -15.18 -1.48
CA LEU A 100 1.74 -14.16 -0.92
C LEU A 100 1.71 -12.83 -1.69
N ARG A 101 2.62 -12.60 -2.65
CA ARG A 101 2.63 -11.36 -3.43
C ARG A 101 1.48 -11.37 -4.47
N PRO A 102 0.59 -10.35 -4.49
CA PRO A 102 -0.44 -10.27 -5.51
C PRO A 102 0.21 -10.13 -6.90
N PRO A 103 -0.39 -10.74 -7.95
CA PRO A 103 0.19 -10.69 -9.27
C PRO A 103 0.02 -9.27 -9.83
N LEU A 104 1.12 -8.69 -10.30
CA LEU A 104 1.10 -7.38 -10.92
C LEU A 104 0.43 -7.49 -12.30
N VAL A 105 -0.63 -6.72 -12.54
CA VAL A 105 -1.37 -6.68 -13.80
C VAL A 105 -1.20 -5.31 -14.43
N ARG A 106 -0.60 -5.29 -15.62
CA ARG A 106 -0.53 -4.08 -16.45
C ARG A 106 -1.82 -3.97 -17.27
N LYS A 107 -2.46 -2.81 -17.19
CA LYS A 107 -3.67 -2.47 -17.95
C LYS A 107 -3.33 -1.54 -19.11
N GLY A 108 -3.96 -1.76 -20.26
CA GLY A 108 -3.99 -0.85 -21.40
C GLY A 108 -5.43 -0.61 -21.84
N LYS A 109 -5.72 0.62 -22.29
CA LYS A 109 -6.99 1.01 -22.89
C LYS A 109 -6.70 1.59 -24.26
N LEU A 110 -7.19 0.96 -25.32
CA LEU A 110 -7.25 1.53 -26.66
C LEU A 110 -8.64 2.14 -26.83
N VAL A 111 -8.70 3.42 -27.23
CA VAL A 111 -9.94 4.10 -27.58
C VAL A 111 -9.82 4.50 -29.05
N VAL A 112 -10.68 3.96 -29.89
CA VAL A 112 -10.84 4.37 -31.29
C VAL A 112 -12.10 5.22 -31.36
N VAL A 113 -12.01 6.40 -31.97
CA VAL A 113 -13.08 7.39 -32.00
C VAL A 113 -13.36 7.75 -33.46
N ASP A 114 -14.60 7.55 -33.87
CA ASP A 114 -15.13 8.11 -35.11
C ASP A 114 -15.90 9.38 -34.74
N LEU A 115 -15.40 10.54 -35.18
CA LEU A 115 -16.01 11.83 -34.91
C LEU A 115 -16.91 12.23 -36.08
N ALA A 116 -18.14 12.64 -35.76
CA ALA A 116 -19.06 13.21 -36.72
C ALA A 116 -18.49 14.47 -37.40
N GLY A 117 -19.08 14.83 -38.54
CA GLY A 117 -18.65 15.95 -39.37
C GLY A 117 -18.57 17.28 -38.62
N SER A 118 -17.53 18.08 -38.91
CA SER A 118 -17.30 19.39 -38.32
C SER A 118 -17.88 20.55 -39.15
N GLU A 119 -18.72 20.26 -40.13
CA GLU A 119 -19.35 21.25 -41.00
C GLU A 119 -20.42 22.09 -40.30
N ARG A 120 -20.54 23.34 -40.77
CA ARG A 120 -21.47 24.32 -40.22
C ARG A 120 -22.89 24.13 -40.76
N ILE A 121 -23.85 24.37 -39.88
CA ILE A 121 -25.29 24.15 -40.06
C ILE A 121 -25.90 25.06 -41.14
N ASP A 122 -25.27 26.20 -41.43
CA ASP A 122 -25.67 27.14 -42.50
C ASP A 122 -25.51 26.55 -43.90
N LYS A 123 -24.73 25.47 -44.06
CA LYS A 123 -24.52 24.76 -45.34
C LYS A 123 -25.17 23.38 -45.42
N SER A 124 -25.71 22.86 -44.32
CA SER A 124 -26.27 21.49 -44.26
C SER A 124 -27.71 21.36 -44.76
N GLY A 125 -28.42 22.46 -44.99
CA GLY A 125 -29.79 22.45 -45.52
C GLY A 125 -30.81 21.69 -44.66
N SER A 126 -30.59 21.64 -43.34
CA SER A 126 -31.34 20.80 -42.40
C SER A 126 -32.52 21.53 -41.75
N ASP A 127 -33.75 21.10 -42.06
CA ASP A 127 -35.00 21.64 -41.49
C ASP A 127 -35.42 20.96 -40.17
N GLY A 128 -36.17 21.69 -39.34
CA GLY A 128 -36.85 21.16 -38.15
C GLY A 128 -35.91 20.56 -37.10
N HIS A 129 -36.31 19.41 -36.51
CA HIS A 129 -35.54 18.70 -35.49
C HIS A 129 -34.13 18.31 -35.94
N THR A 130 -33.92 18.07 -37.23
CA THR A 130 -32.60 17.83 -37.83
C THR A 130 -31.60 18.95 -37.50
N ARG A 131 -32.09 20.19 -37.35
CA ARG A 131 -31.27 21.37 -37.00
C ARG A 131 -30.86 21.40 -35.53
N GLU A 132 -31.67 20.83 -34.64
CA GLU A 132 -31.41 20.74 -33.19
C GLU A 132 -30.42 19.61 -32.88
N GLU A 133 -30.49 18.53 -33.65
CA GLU A 133 -29.51 17.45 -33.70
C GLU A 133 -28.14 17.97 -34.21
N ALA A 134 -28.10 18.60 -35.39
CA ALA A 134 -26.88 19.21 -35.95
C ALA A 134 -26.24 20.26 -35.01
N LYS A 135 -27.05 20.98 -34.22
CA LYS A 135 -26.59 21.91 -33.18
C LYS A 135 -25.95 21.18 -32.00
N SER A 136 -26.47 20.02 -31.61
CA SER A 136 -25.94 19.22 -30.51
C SER A 136 -24.61 18.53 -30.89
N ILE A 137 -24.50 18.02 -32.12
CA ILE A 137 -23.25 17.47 -32.67
C ILE A 137 -22.16 18.56 -32.70
N ASN A 138 -22.46 19.72 -33.29
CA ASN A 138 -21.51 20.84 -33.35
C ASN A 138 -21.15 21.41 -31.97
N LEU A 139 -22.03 21.31 -30.96
CA LEU A 139 -21.72 21.70 -29.58
C LEU A 139 -20.60 20.83 -28.99
N SER A 140 -20.68 19.50 -29.15
CA SER A 140 -19.66 18.56 -28.65
C SER A 140 -18.27 18.80 -29.27
N LEU A 141 -18.21 19.04 -30.58
CA LEU A 141 -16.97 19.36 -31.30
C LEU A 141 -16.44 20.75 -30.94
N SER A 142 -17.34 21.72 -30.71
CA SER A 142 -16.95 23.06 -30.21
C SER A 142 -16.37 22.99 -28.80
N ALA A 143 -16.95 22.17 -27.91
CA ALA A 143 -16.41 21.90 -26.58
C ALA A 143 -15.03 21.23 -26.64
N LEU A 144 -14.85 20.25 -27.53
CA LEU A 144 -13.54 19.63 -27.79
C LEU A 144 -12.52 20.65 -28.31
N GLY A 145 -12.93 21.54 -29.23
CA GLY A 145 -12.11 22.67 -29.70
C GLY A 145 -11.68 23.62 -28.60
N LYS A 146 -12.57 23.99 -27.67
CA LYS A 146 -12.23 24.78 -26.48
C LYS A 146 -11.24 24.05 -25.57
N CYS A 147 -11.46 22.76 -25.31
CA CYS A 147 -10.58 21.96 -24.46
C CYS A 147 -9.17 21.88 -25.06
N ILE A 148 -9.05 21.60 -26.36
CA ILE A 148 -7.77 21.57 -27.08
C ILE A 148 -7.09 22.94 -27.08
N ASN A 149 -7.83 24.04 -27.23
CA ASN A 149 -7.25 25.39 -27.15
C ASN A 149 -6.70 25.68 -25.75
N ALA A 150 -7.49 25.43 -24.70
CA ALA A 150 -7.10 25.62 -23.31
C ALA A 150 -5.87 24.76 -22.94
N LEU A 151 -5.81 23.51 -23.41
CA LEU A 151 -4.66 22.62 -23.22
C LEU A 151 -3.42 23.11 -23.99
N ALA A 152 -3.56 23.50 -25.26
CA ALA A 152 -2.46 24.02 -26.08
C ALA A 152 -1.88 25.35 -25.54
N GLU A 153 -2.68 26.12 -24.79
CA GLU A 153 -2.27 27.36 -24.13
C GLU A 153 -1.83 27.15 -22.67
N ASN A 154 -1.80 25.91 -22.16
CA ASN A 154 -1.51 25.55 -20.76
C ASN A 154 -2.39 26.31 -19.73
N SER A 155 -3.66 26.49 -20.07
CA SER A 155 -4.65 27.15 -19.19
C SER A 155 -4.89 26.37 -17.90
N ALA A 156 -4.94 27.08 -16.77
CA ALA A 156 -5.18 26.49 -15.45
C ALA A 156 -6.56 25.80 -15.29
N HIS A 157 -7.53 26.16 -16.16
CA HIS A 157 -8.83 25.50 -16.24
C HIS A 157 -9.10 25.04 -17.66
N VAL A 158 -9.44 23.76 -17.82
CA VAL A 158 -9.86 23.16 -19.09
C VAL A 158 -11.34 22.75 -18.96
N PRO A 159 -12.24 23.21 -19.84
CA PRO A 159 -13.69 23.00 -19.71
C PRO A 159 -14.13 21.59 -20.15
N VAL A 160 -13.45 20.55 -19.66
CA VAL A 160 -13.66 19.14 -20.05
C VAL A 160 -15.10 18.67 -19.78
N ARG A 161 -15.81 19.33 -18.88
CA ARG A 161 -17.21 19.01 -18.51
C ARG A 161 -18.28 19.63 -19.44
N ASP A 162 -17.91 20.49 -20.40
CA ASP A 162 -18.86 21.14 -21.32
C ASP A 162 -19.61 20.14 -22.23
N SER A 163 -19.05 18.95 -22.46
CA SER A 163 -19.65 17.86 -23.26
C SER A 163 -19.32 16.49 -22.67
N LYS A 164 -20.22 15.52 -22.83
CA LYS A 164 -19.97 14.10 -22.53
C LYS A 164 -18.82 13.56 -23.38
N LEU A 165 -18.67 14.00 -24.64
CA LEU A 165 -17.55 13.62 -25.50
C LEU A 165 -16.21 14.05 -24.88
N THR A 166 -16.09 15.30 -24.43
CA THR A 166 -14.84 15.79 -23.82
C THR A 166 -14.55 15.08 -22.50
N ARG A 167 -15.58 14.72 -21.71
CA ARG A 167 -15.43 13.89 -20.51
C ARG A 167 -14.91 12.48 -20.84
N LEU A 168 -15.42 11.84 -21.90
CA LEU A 168 -14.92 10.53 -22.38
C LEU A 168 -13.46 10.58 -22.87
N LEU A 169 -13.09 11.67 -23.54
CA LEU A 169 -11.76 11.88 -24.11
C LEU A 169 -10.76 12.55 -23.17
N ARG A 170 -11.09 12.70 -21.88
CA ARG A 170 -10.22 13.29 -20.85
C ARG A 170 -8.88 12.55 -20.71
N ASP A 171 -8.90 11.23 -20.83
CA ASP A 171 -7.67 10.41 -20.85
C ASP A 171 -6.81 10.64 -22.12
N SER A 172 -7.44 11.10 -23.20
CA SER A 172 -6.85 11.24 -24.54
C SER A 172 -6.24 12.63 -24.81
N PHE A 173 -6.71 13.69 -24.17
CA PHE A 173 -6.19 15.05 -24.35
C PHE A 173 -5.91 15.71 -22.99
N GLY A 174 -4.64 15.99 -22.70
CA GLY A 174 -4.16 16.39 -21.37
C GLY A 174 -4.08 15.23 -20.35
N GLY A 175 -4.24 13.99 -20.82
CA GLY A 175 -4.37 12.79 -19.99
C GLY A 175 -3.16 11.88 -20.03
N THR A 176 -3.40 10.57 -19.88
CA THR A 176 -2.34 9.54 -19.77
C THR A 176 -2.16 8.67 -21.02
N ALA A 177 -3.01 8.83 -22.05
CA ALA A 177 -2.95 8.04 -23.27
C ALA A 177 -1.93 8.58 -24.28
N ARG A 178 -1.40 7.69 -25.14
CA ARG A 178 -0.75 8.07 -26.40
C ARG A 178 -1.85 8.32 -27.43
N THR A 179 -1.97 9.56 -27.89
CA THR A 179 -3.06 9.98 -28.76
C THR A 179 -2.55 10.31 -30.15
N SER A 180 -3.32 9.92 -31.17
CA SER A 180 -3.11 10.26 -32.56
C SER A 180 -4.43 10.78 -33.13
N LEU A 181 -4.38 11.89 -33.86
CA LEU A 181 -5.55 12.52 -34.48
C LEU A 181 -5.37 12.49 -35.99
N VAL A 182 -6.35 11.94 -36.72
CA VAL A 182 -6.43 12.04 -38.17
C VAL A 182 -7.40 13.15 -38.51
N ILE A 183 -6.97 14.14 -39.29
CA ILE A 183 -7.83 15.21 -39.80
C ILE A 183 -8.15 14.94 -41.28
N THR A 184 -9.43 15.01 -41.63
CA THR A 184 -9.91 14.88 -43.02
C THR A 184 -10.30 16.25 -43.56
N VAL A 185 -9.99 16.51 -44.84
CA VAL A 185 -10.23 17.81 -45.48
C VAL A 185 -10.85 17.63 -46.86
N GLY A 186 -11.74 18.56 -47.24
CA GLY A 186 -12.40 18.53 -48.54
C GLY A 186 -11.53 19.18 -49.62
N PRO A 187 -11.16 18.47 -50.72
CA PRO A 187 -10.30 19.03 -51.76
C PRO A 187 -10.97 20.10 -52.63
N SER A 188 -12.29 20.28 -52.51
CA SER A 188 -13.05 21.27 -53.29
C SER A 188 -12.81 22.70 -52.81
N PRO A 189 -12.61 23.70 -53.70
CA PRO A 189 -12.56 25.12 -53.33
C PRO A 189 -13.78 25.60 -52.54
N ARG A 190 -14.94 24.95 -52.71
CA ARG A 190 -16.18 25.23 -51.94
C ARG A 190 -16.00 25.00 -50.43
N HIS A 191 -15.06 24.13 -50.03
CA HIS A 191 -14.80 23.75 -48.65
C HIS A 191 -13.57 24.49 -48.05
N ARG A 192 -13.05 25.54 -48.70
CA ARG A 192 -11.86 26.29 -48.27
C ARG A 192 -11.93 26.74 -46.80
N GLY A 193 -13.07 27.29 -46.36
CA GLY A 193 -13.25 27.79 -45.00
C GLY A 193 -13.24 26.69 -43.92
N GLU A 194 -13.91 25.56 -44.19
CA GLU A 194 -13.91 24.43 -43.25
C GLU A 194 -12.52 23.76 -43.24
N THR A 195 -11.91 23.57 -44.40
CA THR A 195 -10.55 23.01 -44.55
C THR A 195 -9.51 23.80 -43.76
N ALA A 196 -9.52 25.13 -43.86
CA ALA A 196 -8.66 25.99 -43.06
C ALA A 196 -8.95 25.84 -41.54
N SER A 197 -10.22 25.78 -41.14
CA SER A 197 -10.63 25.60 -39.75
C SER A 197 -10.13 24.27 -39.16
N THR A 198 -10.25 23.18 -39.92
CA THR A 198 -9.82 21.82 -39.54
C THR A 198 -8.29 21.71 -39.45
N ILE A 199 -7.54 22.32 -40.37
CA ILE A 199 -6.07 22.38 -40.30
C ILE A 199 -5.61 23.16 -39.06
N MET A 200 -6.21 24.33 -38.79
CA MET A 200 -5.89 25.12 -37.60
C MET A 200 -6.26 24.39 -36.29
N PHE A 201 -7.31 23.57 -36.29
CA PHE A 201 -7.64 22.69 -35.16
C PHE A 201 -6.55 21.61 -34.97
N GLY A 202 -6.12 20.94 -36.04
CA GLY A 202 -5.02 19.97 -35.98
C GLY A 202 -3.72 20.59 -35.47
N GLN A 203 -3.35 21.78 -35.95
CA GLN A 203 -2.16 22.52 -35.49
C GLN A 203 -2.20 22.86 -34.00
N ARG A 204 -3.39 23.14 -33.42
CA ARG A 204 -3.55 23.32 -31.97
C ARG A 204 -3.48 21.99 -31.23
N ALA A 205 -4.12 20.95 -31.75
CA ALA A 205 -4.08 19.61 -31.14
C ALA A 205 -2.64 19.05 -31.04
N MET A 206 -1.77 19.35 -32.00
CA MET A 206 -0.34 19.00 -31.95
C MET A 206 0.43 19.63 -30.79
N LYS A 207 -0.06 20.71 -30.17
CA LYS A 207 0.56 21.36 -29.01
C LYS A 207 0.12 20.77 -27.66
N VAL A 208 -0.84 19.84 -27.65
CA VAL A 208 -1.35 19.24 -26.42
C VAL A 208 -0.39 18.16 -25.93
N GLU A 209 0.22 18.38 -24.77
CA GLU A 209 1.09 17.40 -24.12
C GLU A 209 0.29 16.42 -23.24
N ASN A 210 0.56 15.12 -23.37
CA ASN A 210 -0.01 14.06 -22.53
C ASN A 210 1.08 13.44 -21.63
N MET A 211 0.75 13.22 -20.36
CA MET A 211 1.66 12.63 -19.37
C MET A 211 1.46 11.11 -19.30
N LEU A 212 2.17 10.38 -20.17
CA LEU A 212 2.12 8.92 -20.23
C LEU A 212 2.44 8.27 -18.87
N LYS A 213 1.55 7.42 -18.38
CA LYS A 213 1.73 6.64 -17.14
C LYS A 213 1.50 5.15 -17.42
N LEU A 214 2.41 4.30 -16.95
CA LEU A 214 2.19 2.85 -16.94
C LEU A 214 1.17 2.50 -15.86
N LYS A 215 0.03 1.94 -16.27
CA LYS A 215 -1.03 1.50 -15.35
C LYS A 215 -0.74 0.07 -14.91
N GLU A 216 -0.11 -0.07 -13.76
CA GLU A 216 0.18 -1.36 -13.12
C GLU A 216 -0.52 -1.42 -11.76
N GLU A 217 -1.31 -2.47 -11.55
CA GLU A 217 -2.10 -2.67 -10.34
C GLU A 217 -1.91 -4.09 -9.81
N PHE A 218 -2.02 -4.26 -8.50
CA PHE A 218 -2.01 -5.56 -7.86
C PHE A 218 -3.40 -6.21 -7.94
N ASP A 219 -3.51 -7.38 -8.59
CA ASP A 219 -4.78 -8.12 -8.64
C ASP A 219 -5.00 -8.93 -7.36
N TYR A 220 -5.47 -8.24 -6.33
CA TYR A 220 -5.86 -8.85 -5.05
C TYR A 220 -6.98 -9.88 -5.19
N LYS A 221 -7.85 -9.80 -6.22
CA LYS A 221 -8.93 -10.77 -6.44
C LYS A 221 -8.39 -12.12 -6.90
N SER A 222 -7.40 -12.10 -7.80
CA SER A 222 -6.65 -13.31 -8.22
C SER A 222 -5.65 -13.79 -7.16
N LEU A 223 -5.25 -12.94 -6.21
CA LEU A 223 -4.53 -13.40 -5.00
C LEU A 223 -5.49 -14.13 -4.05
N ALA A 224 -6.60 -13.50 -3.64
CA ALA A 224 -7.59 -14.07 -2.74
C ALA A 224 -8.04 -15.47 -3.21
N ARG A 225 -8.48 -15.58 -4.47
CA ARG A 225 -8.89 -16.88 -5.04
C ARG A 225 -7.79 -17.96 -5.02
N ARG A 226 -6.51 -17.57 -5.08
CA ARG A 226 -5.38 -18.53 -4.95
C ARG A 226 -5.11 -18.91 -3.50
N LEU A 227 -5.34 -18.00 -2.55
CA LEU A 227 -5.26 -18.26 -1.12
C LEU A 227 -6.42 -19.15 -0.68
N ASP A 228 -7.64 -18.93 -1.16
CA ASP A 228 -8.80 -19.80 -0.90
C ASP A 228 -8.49 -21.25 -1.33
N ILE A 229 -7.99 -21.44 -2.56
CA ILE A 229 -7.57 -22.75 -3.08
C ILE A 229 -6.41 -23.38 -2.28
N GLN A 230 -5.55 -22.57 -1.65
CA GLN A 230 -4.49 -23.07 -0.75
C GLN A 230 -5.05 -23.44 0.63
N LEU A 231 -6.01 -22.66 1.15
CA LEU A 231 -6.72 -22.91 2.39
C LEU A 231 -7.51 -24.23 2.31
N ASP A 232 -8.30 -24.41 1.25
CA ASP A 232 -9.07 -25.65 1.00
C ASP A 232 -8.17 -26.89 1.01
N LYS A 233 -7.00 -26.81 0.36
CA LYS A 233 -6.02 -27.90 0.34
C LYS A 233 -5.45 -28.20 1.73
N LEU A 234 -5.11 -27.16 2.50
CA LEU A 234 -4.60 -27.31 3.86
C LEU A 234 -5.66 -27.89 4.81
N ILE A 235 -6.93 -27.50 4.66
CA ILE A 235 -8.07 -28.06 5.39
C ILE A 235 -8.20 -29.56 5.05
N MET A 236 -8.22 -29.93 3.76
CA MET A 236 -8.29 -31.34 3.34
C MET A 236 -7.09 -32.18 3.83
N GLU A 237 -5.88 -31.60 3.93
CA GLU A 237 -4.73 -32.29 4.51
C GLU A 237 -4.84 -32.43 6.03
N HIS A 238 -5.37 -31.42 6.73
CA HIS A 238 -5.61 -31.46 8.16
C HIS A 238 -6.65 -32.51 8.52
N GLU A 239 -7.80 -32.53 7.84
CA GLU A 239 -8.85 -33.55 8.02
C GLU A 239 -8.33 -34.98 7.80
N ARG A 240 -7.46 -35.19 6.79
CA ARG A 240 -6.82 -36.50 6.56
C ARG A 240 -5.92 -36.91 7.73
N LYS A 241 -5.11 -35.99 8.26
CA LYS A 241 -4.25 -36.25 9.42
C LYS A 241 -5.07 -36.52 10.68
N GLN A 242 -6.12 -35.74 10.90
CA GLN A 242 -7.01 -35.90 12.05
C GLN A 242 -7.70 -37.28 12.04
N LYS A 243 -8.24 -37.72 10.90
CA LYS A 243 -8.79 -39.08 10.74
C LYS A 243 -7.74 -40.17 10.95
N ALA A 244 -6.49 -39.97 10.51
CA ALA A 244 -5.41 -40.92 10.77
C ALA A 244 -5.07 -41.03 12.26
N PHE A 245 -5.07 -39.91 13.00
CA PHE A 245 -4.90 -39.91 14.45
C PHE A 245 -6.09 -40.57 15.19
N GLU A 246 -7.33 -40.34 14.77
CA GLU A 246 -8.51 -41.00 15.35
C GLU A 246 -8.44 -42.53 15.23
N VAL A 247 -8.02 -43.05 14.07
CA VAL A 247 -7.82 -44.49 13.85
C VAL A 247 -6.73 -45.05 14.77
N GLU A 248 -5.62 -44.33 14.95
CA GLU A 248 -4.52 -44.78 15.81
C GLU A 248 -4.90 -44.73 17.31
N ILE A 249 -5.70 -43.74 17.73
CA ILE A 249 -6.23 -43.66 19.10
C ILE A 249 -7.14 -44.85 19.41
N GLU A 250 -8.08 -45.20 18.51
CA GLU A 250 -8.92 -46.39 18.71
C GLU A 250 -8.11 -47.69 18.67
N ARG A 251 -7.04 -47.78 17.87
CA ARG A 251 -6.10 -48.93 17.91
C ARG A 251 -5.44 -49.08 19.28
N ILE A 252 -4.86 -48.01 19.81
CA ILE A 252 -4.18 -48.00 21.12
C ILE A 252 -5.18 -48.32 22.25
N LYS A 253 -6.39 -47.79 22.17
CA LYS A 253 -7.49 -48.03 23.13
C LYS A 253 -7.94 -49.49 23.11
N ALA A 254 -8.06 -50.12 21.94
CA ALA A 254 -8.35 -51.55 21.82
C ALA A 254 -7.23 -52.42 22.38
N GLU A 255 -5.96 -52.08 22.12
CA GLU A 255 -4.80 -52.77 22.70
C GLU A 255 -4.76 -52.64 24.23
N ALA A 256 -5.03 -51.45 24.78
CA ALA A 256 -5.13 -51.23 26.22
C ALA A 256 -6.25 -52.06 26.85
N GLN A 257 -7.45 -52.07 26.26
CA GLN A 257 -8.59 -52.84 26.76
C GLN A 257 -8.30 -54.34 26.77
N ASN A 258 -7.67 -54.88 25.72
CA ASN A 258 -7.27 -56.28 25.67
C ASN A 258 -6.30 -56.65 26.81
N ARG A 259 -5.30 -55.79 27.09
CA ARG A 259 -4.34 -56.01 28.18
C ARG A 259 -4.99 -55.95 29.57
N ILE A 260 -5.97 -55.05 29.76
CA ILE A 260 -6.78 -55.00 31.00
C ILE A 260 -7.55 -56.31 31.17
N SER A 261 -8.29 -56.75 30.16
CA SER A 261 -9.08 -58.00 30.26
C SER A 261 -8.24 -59.27 30.36
N GLU A 262 -7.01 -59.27 29.84
CA GLU A 262 -6.05 -60.35 30.06
C GLU A 262 -5.53 -60.36 31.52
N ALA A 263 -5.22 -59.19 32.09
CA ALA A 263 -4.85 -59.06 33.49
C ALA A 263 -5.99 -59.46 34.46
N GLU A 264 -7.23 -59.06 34.17
CA GLU A 264 -8.43 -59.44 34.93
C GLU A 264 -8.63 -60.97 34.97
N ARG A 265 -8.47 -61.66 33.83
CA ARG A 265 -8.54 -63.13 33.78
C ARG A 265 -7.42 -63.79 34.58
N ASN A 266 -6.19 -63.33 34.41
CA ASN A 266 -5.04 -63.87 35.14
C ASN A 266 -5.20 -63.69 36.66
N TYR A 267 -5.79 -62.58 37.10
CA TYR A 267 -6.11 -62.33 38.50
C TYR A 267 -7.24 -63.25 39.02
N ALA A 268 -8.32 -63.43 38.25
CA ALA A 268 -9.40 -64.35 38.59
C ALA A 268 -8.91 -65.81 38.71
N ASP A 269 -8.11 -66.28 37.75
CA ASP A 269 -7.48 -67.60 37.78
C ASP A 269 -6.55 -67.80 38.98
N ALA A 270 -5.84 -66.76 39.41
CA ALA A 270 -4.99 -66.80 40.60
C ALA A 270 -5.83 -66.95 41.89
N VAL A 271 -6.90 -66.15 42.03
CA VAL A 271 -7.82 -66.21 43.16
C VAL A 271 -8.54 -67.57 43.24
N GLU A 272 -8.99 -68.13 42.12
CA GLU A 272 -9.64 -69.45 42.08
C GLU A 272 -8.66 -70.57 42.48
N LYS A 273 -7.40 -70.52 42.02
CA LYS A 273 -6.34 -71.45 42.44
C LYS A 273 -6.05 -71.36 43.93
N GLU A 274 -6.00 -70.15 44.48
CA GLU A 274 -5.75 -69.94 45.91
C GLU A 274 -6.92 -70.46 46.76
N ARG A 275 -8.16 -70.19 46.34
CA ARG A 275 -9.38 -70.73 46.94
C ARG A 275 -9.42 -72.26 46.95
N LEU A 276 -9.08 -72.90 45.83
CA LEU A 276 -8.97 -74.37 45.72
C LEU A 276 -7.89 -74.94 46.66
N LYS A 277 -6.76 -74.25 46.81
CA LYS A 277 -5.70 -74.61 47.75
C LYS A 277 -6.20 -74.54 49.19
N TYR A 278 -6.79 -73.42 49.61
CA TYR A 278 -7.38 -73.26 50.95
C TYR A 278 -8.46 -74.33 51.24
N GLN A 279 -9.33 -74.64 50.27
CA GLN A 279 -10.34 -75.68 50.42
C GLN A 279 -9.71 -77.08 50.60
N LYS A 280 -8.63 -77.39 49.87
CA LYS A 280 -7.90 -78.65 50.02
C LYS A 280 -7.19 -78.75 51.37
N ASP A 281 -6.50 -77.70 51.80
CA ASP A 281 -5.79 -77.65 53.08
C ASP A 281 -6.78 -77.77 54.27
N TYR A 282 -7.97 -77.18 54.15
CA TYR A 282 -9.07 -77.32 55.12
C TYR A 282 -9.62 -78.76 55.18
N MET A 283 -9.86 -79.38 54.02
CA MET A 283 -10.32 -80.78 53.94
C MET A 283 -9.29 -81.77 54.47
N GLU A 284 -8.00 -81.55 54.23
CA GLU A 284 -6.92 -82.36 54.79
C GLU A 284 -6.81 -82.20 56.32
N SER A 285 -7.11 -81.00 56.84
CA SER A 285 -7.16 -80.72 58.28
C SER A 285 -8.36 -81.41 58.96
N ILE A 286 -9.53 -81.44 58.32
CA ILE A 286 -10.69 -82.23 58.78
C ILE A 286 -10.33 -83.71 58.84
N LYS A 287 -9.74 -84.27 57.78
CA LYS A 287 -9.36 -85.69 57.74
C LYS A 287 -8.40 -86.08 58.88
N LYS A 288 -7.42 -85.22 59.19
CA LYS A 288 -6.49 -85.41 60.33
C LYS A 288 -7.20 -85.33 61.69
N LEU A 289 -8.29 -84.58 61.80
CA LEU A 289 -9.14 -84.55 63.01
C LEU A 289 -9.99 -85.81 63.14
N GLU A 290 -10.54 -86.33 62.04
CA GLU A 290 -11.28 -87.60 62.01
C GLU A 290 -10.37 -88.79 62.36
N GLU A 291 -9.16 -88.84 61.80
CA GLU A 291 -8.14 -89.85 62.13
C GLU A 291 -7.77 -89.81 63.63
N LYS A 292 -7.60 -88.60 64.21
CA LYS A 292 -7.39 -88.43 65.66
C LYS A 292 -8.59 -88.85 66.50
N TRP A 293 -9.82 -88.60 66.03
CA TRP A 293 -11.04 -88.98 66.75
C TRP A 293 -11.26 -90.50 66.77
N MET A 294 -10.99 -91.17 65.65
CA MET A 294 -10.97 -92.64 65.55
C MET A 294 -9.92 -93.26 66.48
N MET A 295 -8.72 -92.70 66.54
CA MET A 295 -7.67 -93.19 67.43
C MET A 295 -8.02 -93.00 68.92
N ASN A 296 -8.75 -91.93 69.27
CA ASN A 296 -9.28 -91.72 70.62
C ASN A 296 -10.43 -92.69 70.99
N GLN A 297 -11.20 -93.21 70.03
CA GLN A 297 -12.20 -94.24 70.31
C GLN A 297 -11.60 -95.62 70.57
N GLN A 298 -10.47 -95.96 69.95
CA GLN A 298 -9.78 -97.24 70.19
C GLN A 298 -9.07 -97.32 71.55
N ASN A 299 -8.84 -96.18 72.23
CA ASN A 299 -8.15 -96.10 73.52
C ASN A 299 -9.10 -95.96 74.74
N GLN A 300 -10.29 -96.57 74.71
CA GLN A 300 -11.06 -96.81 75.94
C GLN A 300 -10.80 -98.22 76.49
N GLY A 301 -9.66 -98.36 77.18
CA GLY A 301 -9.21 -99.61 77.81
C GLY A 301 -8.19 -99.36 78.93
N ASN A 302 -8.69 -99.04 80.12
CA ASN A 302 -8.00 -98.94 81.41
C ASN A 302 -7.02 -97.77 81.71
N GLU A 303 -7.48 -97.00 82.70
CA GLU A 303 -6.78 -96.51 83.89
C GLU A 303 -5.80 -95.33 83.83
N ARG A 304 -6.23 -94.31 84.59
CA ARG A 304 -5.48 -93.14 85.05
C ARG A 304 -4.18 -93.50 85.76
N LYS A 305 -3.06 -92.97 85.28
CA LYS A 305 -2.10 -92.16 86.07
C LYS A 305 -1.17 -91.38 85.12
N GLU A 306 -0.47 -90.39 85.68
CA GLU A 306 0.54 -89.54 85.01
C GLU A 306 0.04 -88.42 84.07
N GLN A 307 -0.96 -87.67 84.54
CA GLN A 307 -1.14 -86.27 84.12
C GLN A 307 0.00 -85.38 84.67
N MET A 308 1.17 -85.38 84.03
CA MET A 308 2.13 -84.26 84.15
C MET A 308 3.17 -84.11 83.01
N VAL A 309 3.24 -85.04 82.05
CA VAL A 309 4.18 -84.94 80.90
C VAL A 309 3.50 -84.41 79.64
N HIS A 310 2.29 -84.86 79.31
CA HIS A 310 1.58 -84.50 78.07
C HIS A 310 1.35 -82.99 77.87
N ILE A 311 1.14 -82.23 78.96
CA ILE A 311 0.94 -80.77 78.89
C ILE A 311 2.23 -80.07 78.40
N ALA A 312 3.42 -80.62 78.67
CA ALA A 312 4.68 -80.01 78.23
C ALA A 312 4.89 -80.16 76.71
N GLU A 313 4.51 -81.29 76.13
CA GLU A 313 4.63 -81.54 74.69
C GLU A 313 3.57 -80.78 73.88
N GLU A 314 2.30 -80.76 74.34
CA GLU A 314 1.26 -79.94 73.71
C GLU A 314 1.59 -78.44 73.78
N VAL A 315 2.11 -77.95 74.91
CA VAL A 315 2.58 -76.55 75.02
C VAL A 315 3.81 -76.28 74.14
N ALA A 316 4.70 -77.26 73.92
CA ALA A 316 5.83 -77.12 73.00
C ALA A 316 5.37 -77.05 71.53
N GLU A 317 4.41 -77.88 71.13
CA GLU A 317 3.85 -77.86 69.77
C GLU A 317 3.02 -76.60 69.51
N VAL A 318 2.20 -76.16 70.47
CA VAL A 318 1.48 -74.88 70.40
C VAL A 318 2.45 -73.70 70.35
N LYS A 319 3.55 -73.70 71.10
CA LYS A 319 4.61 -72.67 70.99
C LYS A 319 5.29 -72.67 69.61
N LYS A 320 5.52 -73.84 69.01
CA LYS A 320 6.11 -73.98 67.68
C LYS A 320 5.15 -73.43 66.61
N LEU A 321 3.87 -73.78 66.66
CA LEU A 321 2.83 -73.23 65.78
C LEU A 321 2.70 -71.71 65.96
N LEU A 322 2.69 -71.21 67.19
CA LEU A 322 2.66 -69.78 67.50
C LEU A 322 3.88 -69.04 66.95
N SER A 323 5.08 -69.63 66.99
CA SER A 323 6.30 -69.03 66.38
C SER A 323 6.24 -68.98 64.85
N LYS A 324 5.60 -69.98 64.22
CA LYS A 324 5.40 -69.99 62.78
C LYS A 324 4.36 -68.94 62.37
N GLU A 325 3.25 -68.87 63.10
CA GLU A 325 2.19 -67.88 62.89
C GLU A 325 2.71 -66.45 63.08
N THR A 326 3.49 -66.16 64.13
CA THR A 326 4.10 -64.83 64.30
C THR A 326 5.11 -64.50 63.20
N SER A 327 5.85 -65.47 62.66
CA SER A 327 6.74 -65.24 61.52
C SER A 327 5.97 -64.91 60.23
N LEU A 328 4.86 -65.59 59.96
CA LEU A 328 3.98 -65.32 58.80
C LEU A 328 3.28 -63.97 58.94
N ARG A 329 2.78 -63.67 60.14
CA ARG A 329 2.13 -62.38 60.45
C ARG A 329 3.09 -61.21 60.28
N LYS A 330 4.35 -61.37 60.69
CA LYS A 330 5.39 -60.35 60.49
C LYS A 330 5.75 -60.16 59.01
N ALA A 331 5.83 -61.24 58.23
CA ALA A 331 6.03 -61.13 56.78
C ALA A 331 4.85 -60.41 56.08
N ALA A 332 3.62 -60.69 56.51
CA ALA A 332 2.43 -59.99 56.01
C ALA A 332 2.39 -58.50 56.43
N GLU A 333 2.85 -58.16 57.64
CA GLU A 333 3.02 -56.76 58.08
C GLU A 333 4.07 -56.03 57.24
N GLU A 334 5.22 -56.66 56.96
CA GLU A 334 6.27 -56.12 56.08
C GLU A 334 5.76 -55.92 54.63
N GLU A 335 4.95 -56.82 54.10
CA GLU A 335 4.34 -56.70 52.76
C GLU A 335 3.27 -55.59 52.71
N VAL A 336 2.44 -55.47 53.75
CA VAL A 336 1.47 -54.37 53.90
C VAL A 336 2.16 -53.01 53.99
N ASP A 337 3.29 -52.89 54.70
CA ASP A 337 4.04 -51.63 54.80
C ASP A 337 4.76 -51.29 53.49
N ASN A 338 5.23 -52.29 52.72
CA ASN A 338 5.72 -52.08 51.36
C ASN A 338 4.61 -51.55 50.43
N LEU A 339 3.41 -52.16 50.47
CA LEU A 339 2.25 -51.70 49.69
C LEU A 339 1.81 -50.27 50.09
N LYS A 340 1.82 -49.93 51.39
CA LYS A 340 1.57 -48.54 51.85
C LYS A 340 2.60 -47.56 51.27
N SER A 341 3.87 -47.94 51.20
CA SER A 341 4.95 -47.11 50.64
C SER A 341 4.75 -46.85 49.14
N GLN A 342 4.40 -47.88 48.37
CA GLN A 342 4.07 -47.75 46.94
C GLN A 342 2.83 -46.87 46.72
N LEU A 343 1.79 -47.03 47.54
CA LEU A 343 0.57 -46.23 47.49
C LEU A 343 0.84 -44.75 47.85
N ALA A 344 1.77 -44.49 48.78
CA ALA A 344 2.24 -43.13 49.08
C ALA A 344 3.00 -42.50 47.90
N GLN A 345 3.88 -43.24 47.21
CA GLN A 345 4.55 -42.75 46.00
C GLN A 345 3.56 -42.43 44.87
N LEU A 346 2.58 -43.31 44.62
CA LEU A 346 1.55 -43.07 43.61
C LEU A 346 0.73 -41.80 43.92
N LYS A 347 0.36 -41.57 45.19
CA LYS A 347 -0.33 -40.33 45.61
C LYS A 347 0.52 -39.07 45.41
N MET A 348 1.83 -39.13 45.57
CA MET A 348 2.71 -38.00 45.26
C MET A 348 2.79 -37.73 43.75
N SER A 349 2.83 -38.79 42.93
CA SER A 349 2.78 -38.66 41.46
C SER A 349 1.44 -38.08 40.99
N GLU A 350 0.32 -38.53 41.58
CA GLU A 350 -1.03 -38.02 41.31
C GLU A 350 -1.15 -36.53 41.67
N ALA A 351 -0.64 -36.12 42.83
CA ALA A 351 -0.60 -34.71 43.23
C ALA A 351 0.23 -33.83 42.27
N SER A 352 1.35 -34.36 41.75
CA SER A 352 2.16 -33.68 40.74
C SER A 352 1.41 -33.50 39.42
N ALA A 353 0.80 -34.57 38.90
CA ALA A 353 0.00 -34.52 37.67
C ALA A 353 -1.20 -33.57 37.79
N ASN A 354 -1.89 -33.58 38.94
CA ASN A 354 -2.98 -32.64 39.22
C ASN A 354 -2.52 -31.18 39.27
N SER A 355 -1.28 -30.91 39.72
CA SER A 355 -0.69 -29.56 39.65
C SER A 355 -0.43 -29.11 38.22
N GLU A 356 0.03 -29.99 37.34
CA GLU A 356 0.22 -29.69 35.91
C GLU A 356 -1.11 -29.48 35.18
N ILE A 357 -2.11 -30.32 35.44
CA ILE A 357 -3.48 -30.14 34.93
C ILE A 357 -4.06 -28.78 35.35
N LEU A 358 -3.82 -28.35 36.59
CA LEU A 358 -4.28 -27.03 37.08
C LEU A 358 -3.59 -25.88 36.33
N LYS A 359 -2.27 -25.97 36.06
CA LYS A 359 -1.53 -24.99 35.26
C LYS A 359 -2.03 -24.94 33.81
N LEU A 360 -2.26 -26.09 33.20
CA LEU A 360 -2.79 -26.20 31.83
C LEU A 360 -4.19 -25.60 31.72
N ARG A 361 -5.08 -25.88 32.70
CA ARG A 361 -6.42 -25.26 32.77
C ARG A 361 -6.34 -23.73 32.85
N LYS A 362 -5.46 -23.20 33.70
CA LYS A 362 -5.27 -21.75 33.81
C LYS A 362 -4.79 -21.11 32.49
N MET A 363 -3.83 -21.72 31.80
CA MET A 363 -3.40 -21.21 30.49
C MET A 363 -4.53 -21.24 29.45
N VAL A 364 -5.40 -22.26 29.47
CA VAL A 364 -6.58 -22.29 28.59
C VAL A 364 -7.59 -21.19 28.95
N GLU A 365 -7.80 -20.89 30.23
CA GLU A 365 -8.64 -19.77 30.68
C GLU A 365 -8.06 -18.41 30.26
N ASP A 366 -6.74 -18.22 30.40
CA ASP A 366 -6.04 -16.99 29.98
C ASP A 366 -6.13 -16.78 28.45
N GLU A 367 -6.02 -17.84 27.64
CA GLU A 367 -6.19 -17.80 26.18
C GLU A 367 -7.65 -17.55 25.75
N VAL A 368 -8.64 -18.12 26.46
CA VAL A 368 -10.07 -17.81 26.22
C VAL A 368 -10.35 -16.33 26.51
N CYS A 369 -9.81 -15.78 27.59
CA CYS A 369 -9.96 -14.35 27.92
C CYS A 369 -9.30 -13.44 26.87
N GLN A 370 -8.16 -13.85 26.28
CA GLN A 370 -7.56 -13.12 25.15
C GLN A 370 -8.44 -13.19 23.89
N LYS A 371 -8.99 -14.37 23.58
CA LYS A 371 -9.90 -14.56 22.45
C LYS A 371 -11.14 -13.67 22.57
N GLU A 372 -11.78 -13.61 23.74
CA GLU A 372 -12.97 -12.77 23.97
C GLU A 372 -12.67 -11.27 23.76
N LYS A 373 -11.49 -10.80 24.16
CA LYS A 373 -11.05 -9.40 23.89
C LYS A 373 -10.91 -9.13 22.40
N LEU A 374 -10.24 -10.04 21.66
CA LEU A 374 -10.07 -9.93 20.22
C LEU A 374 -11.40 -10.00 19.46
N GLU A 375 -12.34 -10.86 19.88
CA GLU A 375 -13.69 -10.91 19.32
C GLU A 375 -14.48 -9.62 19.61
N GLY A 376 -14.29 -9.02 20.79
CA GLY A 376 -14.83 -7.69 21.14
C GLY A 376 -14.27 -6.56 20.25
N GLU A 377 -12.95 -6.54 20.01
CA GLU A 377 -12.31 -5.59 19.09
C GLU A 377 -12.80 -5.76 17.65
N ILE A 378 -12.91 -7.00 17.17
CA ILE A 378 -13.47 -7.31 15.84
C ILE A 378 -14.92 -6.82 15.73
N SER A 379 -15.75 -7.02 16.77
CA SER A 379 -17.14 -6.57 16.80
C SER A 379 -17.25 -5.03 16.81
N MET A 380 -16.36 -4.33 17.53
CA MET A 380 -16.27 -2.86 17.46
C MET A 380 -15.85 -2.38 16.07
N LEU A 381 -14.84 -3.00 15.45
CA LEU A 381 -14.40 -2.65 14.10
C LEU A 381 -15.48 -2.93 13.04
N GLN A 382 -16.21 -4.03 13.15
CA GLN A 382 -17.37 -4.33 12.30
C GLN A 382 -18.49 -3.30 12.49
N SER A 383 -18.78 -2.89 13.72
CA SER A 383 -19.79 -1.86 14.02
C SER A 383 -19.39 -0.49 13.48
N GLN A 384 -18.11 -0.12 13.57
CA GLN A 384 -17.56 1.11 12.97
C GLN A 384 -17.63 1.06 11.43
N LEU A 385 -17.31 -0.08 10.82
CA LEU A 385 -17.45 -0.28 9.37
C LEU A 385 -18.91 -0.16 8.93
N LEU A 386 -19.84 -0.73 9.70
CA LEU A 386 -21.28 -0.63 9.44
C LEU A 386 -21.76 0.81 9.55
N HIS A 387 -21.34 1.54 10.59
CA HIS A 387 -21.67 2.97 10.77
C HIS A 387 -21.13 3.82 9.62
N LEU A 388 -19.88 3.62 9.21
CA LEU A 388 -19.29 4.29 8.05
C LEU A 388 -20.01 3.95 6.74
N SER A 389 -20.48 2.70 6.58
CA SER A 389 -21.31 2.32 5.42
C SER A 389 -22.68 2.98 5.43
N PHE A 390 -23.30 3.14 6.61
CA PHE A 390 -24.59 3.80 6.76
C PHE A 390 -24.48 5.32 6.58
N GLU A 391 -23.44 5.97 7.12
CA GLU A 391 -23.13 7.38 6.85
C GLU A 391 -22.82 7.62 5.37
N ALA A 392 -22.13 6.69 4.70
CA ALA A 392 -21.92 6.76 3.25
C ALA A 392 -23.23 6.68 2.46
N ASP A 393 -24.20 5.87 2.89
CA ASP A 393 -25.50 5.74 2.21
C ASP A 393 -26.48 6.89 2.55
N GLU A 394 -26.44 7.43 3.78
CA GLU A 394 -27.14 8.65 4.18
C GLU A 394 -26.62 9.88 3.41
N THR A 395 -25.30 10.05 3.32
CA THR A 395 -24.70 11.13 2.52
C THR A 395 -25.02 11.00 1.04
N ARG A 396 -25.06 9.76 0.51
CA ARG A 396 -25.53 9.48 -0.87
C ARG A 396 -26.98 9.92 -1.10
N LYS A 397 -27.89 9.55 -0.19
CA LYS A 397 -29.32 9.96 -0.26
C LYS A 397 -29.54 11.46 -0.06
N ARG A 398 -28.69 12.14 0.71
CA ARG A 398 -28.75 13.61 0.86
C ARG A 398 -28.23 14.37 -0.36
N LEU A 399 -27.24 13.83 -1.07
CA LEU A 399 -26.72 14.41 -2.32
C LEU A 399 -27.74 14.35 -3.47
N ASP A 400 -28.58 13.32 -3.54
CA ASP A 400 -29.64 13.19 -4.56
C ASP A 400 -30.81 14.20 -4.40
N ARG A 401 -30.93 14.91 -3.26
CA ARG A 401 -32.10 15.76 -2.94
C ARG A 401 -31.86 17.27 -3.05
N GLY A 402 -30.75 17.70 -3.64
CA GLY A 402 -30.34 19.12 -3.75
C GLY A 402 -30.29 19.69 -5.17
N GLY A 403 -31.44 20.11 -5.72
CA GLY A 403 -31.54 20.84 -6.99
C GLY A 403 -32.40 22.12 -6.88
N PRO A 404 -32.02 23.27 -7.47
CA PRO A 404 -32.66 24.55 -7.16
C PRO A 404 -33.83 24.96 -8.09
N GLY A 405 -35.01 25.15 -7.48
CA GLY A 405 -35.80 26.40 -7.64
C GLY A 405 -37.08 26.41 -8.49
N LYS A 406 -38.24 26.66 -7.83
CA LYS A 406 -39.09 27.86 -8.03
C LYS A 406 -40.23 27.99 -6.99
N VAL A 407 -40.71 29.23 -6.78
CA VAL A 407 -41.69 29.70 -5.75
C VAL A 407 -43.12 29.78 -6.36
N PRO A 408 -44.23 29.66 -5.59
CA PRO A 408 -44.82 30.72 -4.71
C PRO A 408 -45.22 30.20 -3.29
N GLY A 409 -45.73 30.99 -2.32
CA GLY A 409 -45.80 32.46 -2.20
C GLY A 409 -47.09 33.03 -1.53
N GLY A 410 -47.04 33.42 -0.24
CA GLY A 410 -48.12 34.18 0.46
C GLY A 410 -48.28 33.89 1.97
N LEU A 411 -48.35 34.95 2.80
CA LEU A 411 -49.02 35.13 4.13
C LEU A 411 -48.82 34.04 5.22
N ASP A 412 -48.30 34.27 6.44
CA ASP A 412 -48.59 35.34 7.41
C ASP A 412 -47.49 35.51 8.50
N SER A 413 -47.68 36.49 9.40
CA SER A 413 -46.77 36.92 10.50
C SER A 413 -47.32 36.51 11.90
N PRO A 414 -46.68 36.78 13.07
CA PRO A 414 -45.30 37.16 13.38
C PRO A 414 -44.61 36.25 14.45
N VAL A 415 -43.30 36.43 14.68
CA VAL A 415 -42.69 36.84 15.98
C VAL A 415 -41.16 36.84 15.84
N SER A 416 -40.51 37.80 16.50
CA SER A 416 -39.13 38.22 16.30
C SER A 416 -38.17 37.75 17.41
N GLN A 417 -36.86 37.98 17.17
CA GLN A 417 -35.71 37.72 18.06
C GLN A 417 -35.24 36.25 18.04
N VAL A 418 -33.95 35.92 17.92
CA VAL A 418 -32.72 36.68 18.20
C VAL A 418 -31.78 36.78 16.99
N ARG A 419 -30.91 37.80 17.00
CA ARG A 419 -30.01 38.20 15.92
C ARG A 419 -28.61 37.59 16.07
N SER A 420 -28.00 37.30 14.92
CA SER A 420 -26.56 37.45 14.61
C SER A 420 -25.64 36.22 14.58
N GLN A 421 -24.89 36.16 13.47
CA GLN A 421 -23.60 35.49 13.23
C GLN A 421 -23.56 33.95 13.28
N LEU A 422 -23.72 33.32 12.11
CA LEU A 422 -22.72 32.42 11.51
C LEU A 422 -23.10 32.11 10.04
N LYS A 423 -22.27 32.56 9.09
CA LYS A 423 -22.16 32.14 7.68
C LYS A 423 -20.66 32.14 7.35
N ASP A 424 -20.12 31.25 6.53
CA ASP A 424 -20.75 30.21 5.70
C ASP A 424 -19.90 28.92 5.67
N SER A 425 -20.54 27.78 5.40
CA SER A 425 -19.92 26.45 5.52
C SER A 425 -19.68 25.79 4.16
N GLY A 426 -18.52 25.13 4.01
CA GLY A 426 -18.13 24.47 2.75
C GLY A 426 -17.02 23.42 2.88
N ASN A 427 -17.18 22.44 3.79
CA ASN A 427 -16.22 21.36 4.01
C ASN A 427 -16.94 20.00 4.20
N GLY A 428 -17.08 19.22 3.12
CA GLY A 428 -17.53 17.82 3.20
C GLY A 428 -16.40 16.82 3.46
N GLU A 429 -15.28 16.95 2.72
CA GLU A 429 -14.19 15.97 2.76
C GLU A 429 -12.99 16.39 3.62
N LYS A 430 -12.88 17.65 4.04
CA LYS A 430 -11.76 18.14 4.87
C LYS A 430 -11.80 17.65 6.34
N ALA A 431 -12.87 16.96 6.74
CA ALA A 431 -13.13 16.65 8.15
C ALA A 431 -12.34 15.44 8.69
N SER A 432 -11.94 14.47 7.88
CA SER A 432 -11.32 13.22 8.37
C SER A 432 -9.87 13.40 8.84
N VAL A 433 -9.03 14.08 8.06
CA VAL A 433 -7.63 14.37 8.43
C VAL A 433 -7.56 15.42 9.54
N ALA A 434 -8.46 16.41 9.53
CA ALA A 434 -8.62 17.36 10.63
C ALA A 434 -9.04 16.68 11.94
N LYS A 435 -9.97 15.71 11.88
CA LYS A 435 -10.36 14.90 13.05
C LYS A 435 -9.18 14.14 13.66
N LEU A 436 -8.24 13.60 12.87
CA LEU A 436 -7.07 12.91 13.43
C LEU A 436 -6.17 13.90 14.21
N PHE A 437 -6.08 15.14 13.72
CA PHE A 437 -5.40 16.26 14.39
C PHE A 437 -6.05 16.63 15.74
N GLU A 438 -7.38 16.58 15.82
CA GLU A 438 -8.17 16.93 17.02
C GLU A 438 -8.38 15.77 18.00
N GLN A 439 -8.49 14.52 17.52
CA GLN A 439 -8.88 13.35 18.34
C GLN A 439 -7.70 12.55 18.91
N VAL A 440 -6.58 12.45 18.19
CA VAL A 440 -5.37 11.71 18.66
C VAL A 440 -4.38 12.66 19.33
N GLY A 441 -4.38 13.94 18.93
CA GLY A 441 -3.47 14.96 19.41
C GLY A 441 -2.07 14.82 18.81
N LEU A 442 -1.66 15.80 18.00
CA LEU A 442 -0.34 15.85 17.37
C LEU A 442 0.81 15.62 18.37
N GLN A 443 0.70 16.16 19.60
CA GLN A 443 1.67 15.96 20.68
C GLN A 443 1.89 14.48 21.07
N ARG A 444 0.84 13.64 21.02
CA ARG A 444 0.97 12.20 21.30
C ARG A 444 1.73 11.49 20.19
N ILE A 445 1.45 11.81 18.93
CA ILE A 445 2.18 11.26 17.77
C ILE A 445 3.65 11.68 17.83
N LEU A 446 3.95 12.93 18.19
CA LEU A 446 5.34 13.40 18.34
C LEU A 446 6.05 12.72 19.51
N SER A 447 5.39 12.43 20.63
CA SER A 447 6.00 11.68 21.73
C SER A 447 6.40 10.24 21.35
N LEU A 448 5.76 9.65 20.34
CA LEU A 448 6.14 8.33 19.82
C LEU A 448 7.39 8.34 18.92
N LEU A 449 7.89 9.52 18.52
CA LEU A 449 9.20 9.64 17.86
C LEU A 449 10.36 9.31 18.83
N GLU A 450 10.12 9.42 20.14
CA GLU A 450 11.07 9.16 21.22
C GLU A 450 10.83 7.80 21.90
N ALA A 451 9.90 6.97 21.39
CA ALA A 451 9.64 5.63 21.89
C ALA A 451 10.89 4.74 21.81
N GLU A 452 11.15 3.93 22.84
CA GLU A 452 12.32 3.03 22.89
C GLU A 452 12.29 2.01 21.74
N ASP A 453 11.12 1.46 21.45
CA ASP A 453 10.86 0.49 20.39
C ASP A 453 11.12 1.09 18.99
N ALA A 454 11.91 0.38 18.19
CA ALA A 454 12.33 0.83 16.87
C ALA A 454 11.18 0.83 15.85
N ASP A 455 10.30 -0.17 15.88
CA ASP A 455 9.16 -0.25 14.97
C ASP A 455 8.12 0.83 15.27
N VAL A 456 7.81 1.09 16.54
CA VAL A 456 6.93 2.19 16.96
C VAL A 456 7.48 3.52 16.46
N ARG A 457 8.77 3.78 16.67
CA ARG A 457 9.47 4.98 16.20
C ARG A 457 9.45 5.10 14.68
N ILE A 458 9.75 4.03 13.93
CA ILE A 458 9.63 4.00 12.46
C ILE A 458 8.21 4.35 11.99
N HIS A 459 7.18 3.79 12.63
CA HIS A 459 5.78 4.07 12.27
C HIS A 459 5.37 5.49 12.64
N ALA A 460 5.81 6.02 13.77
CA ALA A 460 5.61 7.43 14.15
C ALA A 460 6.24 8.39 13.12
N VAL A 461 7.48 8.15 12.69
CA VAL A 461 8.16 8.96 11.66
C VAL A 461 7.41 8.88 10.32
N LYS A 462 6.89 7.70 9.92
CA LYS A 462 6.04 7.55 8.72
C LYS A 462 4.74 8.36 8.82
N VAL A 463 4.07 8.34 9.97
CA VAL A 463 2.84 9.14 10.20
C VAL A 463 3.16 10.63 10.11
N VAL A 464 4.23 11.10 10.74
CA VAL A 464 4.66 12.52 10.67
C VAL A 464 5.04 12.92 9.24
N ALA A 465 5.74 12.06 8.48
CA ALA A 465 6.08 12.32 7.07
C ALA A 465 4.83 12.49 6.18
N ASN A 466 3.82 11.63 6.38
CA ASN A 466 2.54 11.71 5.69
C ASN A 466 1.74 12.96 6.10
N LEU A 467 1.69 13.30 7.39
CA LEU A 467 1.03 14.51 7.88
C LEU A 467 1.70 15.78 7.34
N ALA A 468 3.03 15.79 7.21
CA ALA A 468 3.81 16.91 6.66
C ALA A 468 3.61 17.13 5.16
N ALA A 469 3.07 16.16 4.42
CA ALA A 469 2.75 16.34 3.00
C ALA A 469 1.63 17.39 2.78
N GLU A 470 0.78 17.61 3.79
CA GLU A 470 -0.29 18.61 3.76
C GLU A 470 0.21 19.99 4.24
N GLU A 471 0.10 21.02 3.39
CA GLU A 471 0.60 22.38 3.66
C GLU A 471 0.09 22.97 5.00
N THR A 472 -1.18 22.71 5.33
CA THR A 472 -1.83 23.22 6.55
C THR A 472 -1.30 22.59 7.84
N ASN A 473 -0.57 21.48 7.75
CA ASN A 473 0.04 20.79 8.88
C ASN A 473 1.52 21.16 9.05
N GLN A 474 2.21 21.56 7.98
CA GLN A 474 3.66 21.78 7.97
C GLN A 474 4.12 22.77 9.06
N GLN A 475 3.46 23.94 9.17
CA GLN A 475 3.80 24.92 10.21
C GLN A 475 3.45 24.39 11.62
N LYS A 476 2.32 23.68 11.77
CA LYS A 476 1.85 23.17 13.08
C LYS A 476 2.73 22.03 13.63
N ILE A 477 3.22 21.14 12.76
CA ILE A 477 4.18 20.08 13.13
C ILE A 477 5.47 20.70 13.67
N VAL A 478 5.92 21.79 13.05
CA VAL A 478 7.10 22.54 13.44
C VAL A 478 6.89 23.27 14.78
N GLU A 479 5.77 23.98 14.93
CA GLU A 479 5.37 24.65 16.19
C GLU A 479 5.21 23.67 17.36
N ALA A 480 4.73 22.45 17.09
CA ALA A 480 4.61 21.38 18.07
C ALA A 480 5.95 20.71 18.44
N GLY A 481 7.07 21.12 17.83
CA GLY A 481 8.42 20.60 18.10
C GLY A 481 8.89 19.47 17.19
N GLY A 482 8.04 18.97 16.28
CA GLY A 482 8.31 17.76 15.49
C GLY A 482 9.53 17.87 14.57
N LEU A 483 9.88 19.07 14.09
CA LEU A 483 11.12 19.28 13.34
C LEU A 483 12.36 18.94 14.17
N LYS A 484 12.39 19.35 15.44
CA LYS A 484 13.53 19.09 16.33
C LYS A 484 13.72 17.59 16.53
N SER A 485 12.62 16.85 16.78
CA SER A 485 12.65 15.39 16.92
C SER A 485 13.11 14.70 15.63
N LEU A 486 12.62 15.13 14.45
CA LEU A 486 13.07 14.60 13.15
C LEU A 486 14.56 14.84 12.89
N LEU A 487 15.08 16.02 13.25
CA LEU A 487 16.51 16.34 13.13
C LEU A 487 17.37 15.55 14.12
N MET A 488 16.90 15.34 15.36
CA MET A 488 17.60 14.45 16.30
C MET A 488 17.68 13.02 15.74
N LEU A 489 16.57 12.50 15.20
CA LEU A 489 16.53 11.16 14.59
C LEU A 489 17.44 11.01 13.35
N LEU A 490 17.70 12.08 12.58
CA LEU A 490 18.73 12.07 11.53
C LEU A 490 20.16 12.03 12.06
N GLY A 491 20.40 12.48 13.29
CA GLY A 491 21.73 12.56 13.90
C GLY A 491 22.08 11.42 14.86
N SER A 492 21.08 10.72 15.41
CA SER A 492 21.28 9.69 16.45
C SER A 492 20.85 8.28 16.05
N SER A 493 20.19 8.08 14.91
CA SER A 493 19.77 6.76 14.46
C SER A 493 20.87 6.05 13.68
N GLU A 494 20.91 4.72 13.77
CA GLU A 494 21.68 3.86 12.86
C GLU A 494 20.79 3.22 11.78
N ASP A 495 19.47 3.45 11.83
CA ASP A 495 18.50 2.82 10.94
C ASP A 495 18.30 3.63 9.64
N GLU A 496 18.71 3.06 8.51
CA GLU A 496 18.58 3.67 7.18
C GLU A 496 17.11 3.94 6.79
N THR A 497 16.14 3.20 7.33
CA THR A 497 14.71 3.49 7.19
C THR A 497 14.29 4.72 7.99
N ILE A 498 14.78 4.90 9.22
CA ILE A 498 14.52 6.14 9.98
C ILE A 498 15.12 7.31 9.22
N HIS A 499 16.37 7.22 8.75
CA HIS A 499 17.00 8.26 7.94
C HIS A 499 16.21 8.62 6.68
N ARG A 500 15.79 7.61 5.90
CA ARG A 500 14.97 7.81 4.69
C ARG A 500 13.67 8.55 4.98
N VAL A 501 12.91 8.11 5.97
CA VAL A 501 11.57 8.65 6.25
C VAL A 501 11.66 10.01 6.97
N ALA A 502 12.65 10.22 7.85
CA ALA A 502 12.89 11.52 8.49
C ALA A 502 13.35 12.57 7.47
N ALA A 503 14.27 12.23 6.56
CA ALA A 503 14.66 13.11 5.45
C ALA A 503 13.46 13.44 4.54
N GLY A 504 12.58 12.47 4.29
CA GLY A 504 11.33 12.69 3.54
C GLY A 504 10.35 13.63 4.26
N ALA A 505 10.18 13.48 5.57
CA ALA A 505 9.38 14.39 6.39
C ALA A 505 9.95 15.82 6.35
N ILE A 506 11.26 15.97 6.52
CA ILE A 506 11.95 17.26 6.45
C ILE A 506 11.85 17.86 5.04
N ALA A 507 11.91 17.07 3.98
CA ALA A 507 11.68 17.54 2.61
C ALA A 507 10.28 18.15 2.44
N ASN A 508 9.25 17.49 2.98
CA ASN A 508 7.88 18.01 2.97
C ASN A 508 7.76 19.30 3.81
N LEU A 509 8.32 19.33 5.04
CA LEU A 509 8.33 20.52 5.88
C LEU A 509 9.06 21.71 5.23
N ALA A 510 10.12 21.44 4.46
CA ALA A 510 10.91 22.43 3.73
C ALA A 510 10.17 23.02 2.50
N MET A 511 8.97 22.57 2.15
CA MET A 511 8.15 23.22 1.13
C MET A 511 7.59 24.58 1.59
N ASN A 512 7.47 24.81 2.90
CA ASN A 512 7.00 26.07 3.49
C ASN A 512 8.18 27.01 3.81
N GLU A 513 8.19 28.21 3.25
CA GLU A 513 9.29 29.18 3.41
C GLU A 513 9.64 29.48 4.87
N LYS A 514 8.63 29.62 5.76
CA LYS A 514 8.86 29.91 7.18
C LYS A 514 9.61 28.79 7.89
N ASN A 515 9.36 27.54 7.50
CA ASN A 515 10.01 26.38 8.08
C ASN A 515 11.48 26.28 7.64
N GLN A 516 11.81 26.75 6.43
CA GLN A 516 13.17 26.68 5.89
C GLN A 516 14.17 27.45 6.76
N GLU A 517 13.82 28.66 7.22
CA GLU A 517 14.68 29.45 8.12
C GLU A 517 14.96 28.70 9.44
N LEU A 518 13.98 27.96 9.97
CA LEU A 518 14.12 27.17 11.20
C LEU A 518 14.88 25.84 10.98
N ILE A 519 14.67 25.17 9.85
CA ILE A 519 15.46 23.99 9.45
C ILE A 519 16.94 24.37 9.37
N MET A 520 17.25 25.53 8.78
CA MET A 520 18.61 26.06 8.74
C MET A 520 19.12 26.48 10.13
N SER A 521 18.30 27.09 11.00
CA SER A 521 18.77 27.48 12.33
C SER A 521 19.06 26.30 13.26
N GLN A 522 18.44 25.14 13.02
CA GLN A 522 18.69 23.89 13.74
C GLN A 522 19.76 22.99 13.07
N GLY A 523 20.54 23.50 12.12
CA GLY A 523 21.65 22.77 11.48
C GLY A 523 21.22 21.67 10.51
N GLY A 524 20.02 21.79 9.94
CA GLY A 524 19.41 20.76 9.09
C GLY A 524 20.21 20.41 7.84
N ILE A 525 20.95 21.35 7.24
CA ILE A 525 21.80 21.04 6.08
C ILE A 525 23.01 20.22 6.50
N SER A 526 23.63 20.51 7.65
CA SER A 526 24.75 19.71 8.17
C SER A 526 24.34 18.25 8.42
N LEU A 527 23.18 18.05 9.06
CA LEU A 527 22.62 16.72 9.31
C LEU A 527 22.27 15.99 8.00
N LEU A 528 21.53 16.64 7.09
CA LEU A 528 21.21 16.07 5.77
C LEU A 528 22.48 15.71 4.96
N SER A 529 23.51 16.55 5.00
CA SER A 529 24.79 16.30 4.32
C SER A 529 25.51 15.09 4.91
N THR A 530 25.51 14.96 6.24
CA THR A 530 26.06 13.80 6.96
C THR A 530 25.27 12.53 6.63
N THR A 531 23.94 12.59 6.59
CA THR A 531 23.10 11.46 6.15
C THR A 531 23.44 11.04 4.71
N ALA A 532 23.66 12.00 3.79
CA ALA A 532 24.03 11.69 2.41
C ALA A 532 25.40 11.02 2.26
N SER A 533 26.38 11.38 3.09
CA SER A 533 27.73 10.80 3.00
C SER A 533 27.80 9.34 3.48
N HIS A 534 26.85 8.91 4.32
CA HIS A 534 26.77 7.55 4.85
C HIS A 534 25.72 6.67 4.15
N ALA A 535 24.67 7.25 3.56
CA ALA A 535 23.58 6.51 2.92
C ALA A 535 24.04 5.74 1.68
N LYS A 536 23.62 4.47 1.57
CA LYS A 536 23.86 3.62 0.40
C LYS A 536 22.60 3.41 -0.42
N ASP A 537 21.42 3.47 0.21
CA ASP A 537 20.13 3.41 -0.47
C ASP A 537 19.88 4.66 -1.36
N PRO A 538 19.69 4.49 -2.68
CA PRO A 538 19.31 5.58 -3.57
C PRO A 538 18.02 6.30 -3.16
N GLN A 539 17.07 5.62 -2.51
CA GLN A 539 15.85 6.27 -2.05
C GLN A 539 16.09 7.20 -0.84
N THR A 540 17.00 6.85 0.08
CA THR A 540 17.47 7.78 1.13
C THR A 540 18.14 9.00 0.51
N LEU A 541 19.08 8.80 -0.43
CA LEU A 541 19.75 9.88 -1.15
C LEU A 541 18.75 10.77 -1.91
N ARG A 542 17.69 10.19 -2.49
CA ARG A 542 16.60 10.92 -3.16
C ARG A 542 15.81 11.81 -2.20
N MET A 543 15.52 11.35 -0.98
CA MET A 543 14.81 12.15 0.03
C MET A 543 15.70 13.30 0.53
N VAL A 544 16.98 13.03 0.80
CA VAL A 544 17.95 14.04 1.23
C VAL A 544 18.16 15.10 0.16
N ALA A 545 18.43 14.70 -1.09
CA ALA A 545 18.52 15.64 -2.22
C ALA A 545 17.22 16.44 -2.42
N GLY A 546 16.06 15.81 -2.21
CA GLY A 546 14.76 16.47 -2.24
C GLY A 546 14.63 17.59 -1.20
N ALA A 547 15.04 17.33 0.05
CA ALA A 547 15.04 18.32 1.12
C ALA A 547 16.00 19.50 0.83
N ILE A 548 17.25 19.20 0.47
CA ILE A 548 18.24 20.24 0.12
C ILE A 548 17.74 21.07 -1.09
N ALA A 549 17.16 20.42 -2.10
CA ALA A 549 16.63 21.12 -3.28
C ALA A 549 15.45 22.06 -2.98
N ASN A 550 14.64 21.78 -1.96
CA ASN A 550 13.60 22.70 -1.49
C ASN A 550 14.24 23.92 -0.79
N LEU A 551 15.25 23.70 0.07
CA LEU A 551 16.00 24.76 0.77
C LEU A 551 16.79 25.66 -0.20
N CYS A 552 17.32 25.11 -1.30
CA CYS A 552 17.95 25.87 -2.40
C CYS A 552 17.02 26.90 -3.06
N GLY A 553 15.70 26.79 -2.90
CA GLY A 553 14.71 27.72 -3.46
C GLY A 553 14.59 29.05 -2.72
N ASN A 554 15.30 29.23 -1.59
CA ASN A 554 15.24 30.43 -0.75
C ASN A 554 16.48 31.32 -0.96
N ASP A 555 16.26 32.58 -1.33
CA ASP A 555 17.33 33.55 -1.61
C ASP A 555 18.07 34.01 -0.33
N LYS A 556 17.37 34.19 0.79
CA LYS A 556 17.95 34.54 2.10
C LYS A 556 18.93 33.49 2.62
N LEU A 557 18.70 32.22 2.30
CA LEU A 557 19.41 31.09 2.92
C LEU A 557 20.69 30.65 2.19
N GLN A 558 20.95 31.15 0.98
CA GLN A 558 22.01 30.67 0.10
C GLN A 558 23.42 30.62 0.72
N THR A 559 23.84 31.69 1.39
CA THR A 559 25.17 31.78 2.00
C THR A 559 25.33 30.77 3.14
N LYS A 560 24.25 30.56 3.91
CA LYS A 560 24.23 29.59 5.01
C LYS A 560 24.15 28.15 4.50
N LEU A 561 23.37 27.89 3.46
CA LEU A 561 23.29 26.58 2.78
C LEU A 561 24.66 26.16 2.23
N ARG A 562 25.42 27.08 1.63
CA ARG A 562 26.82 26.84 1.25
C ARG A 562 27.69 26.55 2.47
N GLY A 563 27.63 27.40 3.50
CA GLY A 563 28.44 27.28 4.71
C GLY A 563 28.27 25.95 5.46
N GLU A 564 27.04 25.42 5.50
CA GLU A 564 26.72 24.10 6.07
C GLU A 564 27.01 22.92 5.12
N GLY A 565 27.54 23.16 3.92
CA GLY A 565 27.97 22.12 2.99
C GLY A 565 26.91 21.62 2.01
N GLY A 566 25.73 22.24 1.92
CA GLY A 566 24.62 21.74 1.11
C GLY A 566 24.92 21.62 -0.40
N ILE A 567 25.75 22.50 -0.97
CA ILE A 567 26.19 22.37 -2.38
C ILE A 567 27.11 21.15 -2.52
N LYS A 568 28.06 20.97 -1.60
CA LYS A 568 28.98 19.82 -1.60
C LYS A 568 28.21 18.50 -1.47
N ALA A 569 27.22 18.43 -0.58
CA ALA A 569 26.36 17.26 -0.43
C ALA A 569 25.63 16.93 -1.73
N LEU A 570 25.06 17.91 -2.44
CA LEU A 570 24.45 17.68 -3.76
C LEU A 570 25.45 17.09 -4.77
N LEU A 571 26.69 17.60 -4.80
CA LEU A 571 27.75 17.10 -5.69
C LEU A 571 28.33 15.74 -5.28
N GLU A 572 28.24 15.36 -4.01
CA GLU A 572 28.56 14.02 -3.55
C GLU A 572 27.46 13.02 -3.92
N ILE A 573 26.19 13.41 -3.74
CA ILE A 573 25.02 12.60 -4.10
C ILE A 573 25.01 12.24 -5.59
N VAL A 574 25.53 13.10 -6.47
CA VAL A 574 25.72 12.81 -7.91
C VAL A 574 26.37 11.44 -8.16
N LYS A 575 27.33 11.04 -7.31
CA LYS A 575 28.14 9.83 -7.50
C LYS A 575 27.31 8.53 -7.49
N CYS A 576 26.07 8.55 -6.99
CA CYS A 576 25.19 7.37 -7.01
C CYS A 576 24.67 6.99 -8.41
N GLY A 577 24.69 7.91 -9.38
CA GLY A 577 24.26 7.66 -10.76
C GLY A 577 22.75 7.38 -10.97
N HIS A 578 21.94 7.30 -9.91
CA HIS A 578 20.54 6.90 -10.02
C HIS A 578 19.66 8.04 -10.60
N PRO A 579 18.95 7.85 -11.73
CA PRO A 579 18.26 8.93 -12.44
C PRO A 579 17.30 9.78 -11.59
N ASP A 580 16.49 9.14 -10.73
CA ASP A 580 15.55 9.88 -9.86
C ASP A 580 16.23 10.70 -8.76
N VAL A 581 17.46 10.33 -8.37
CA VAL A 581 18.27 11.07 -7.40
C VAL A 581 18.91 12.25 -8.12
N LEU A 582 19.52 12.01 -9.27
CA LEU A 582 20.11 13.05 -10.13
C LEU A 582 19.08 14.11 -10.53
N ALA A 583 17.81 13.73 -10.74
CA ALA A 583 16.72 14.67 -10.99
C ALA A 583 16.45 15.62 -9.79
N GLN A 584 16.57 15.14 -8.54
CA GLN A 584 16.48 16.00 -7.35
C GLN A 584 17.70 16.92 -7.21
N VAL A 585 18.90 16.40 -7.50
CA VAL A 585 20.14 17.20 -7.50
C VAL A 585 20.07 18.31 -8.55
N ALA A 586 19.67 17.98 -9.79
CA ALA A 586 19.46 18.95 -10.86
C ALA A 586 18.42 20.02 -10.46
N ARG A 587 17.31 19.61 -9.84
CA ARG A 587 16.29 20.54 -9.31
C ARG A 587 16.87 21.50 -8.26
N GLY A 588 17.68 21.00 -7.33
CA GLY A 588 18.31 21.83 -6.29
C GLY A 588 19.29 22.85 -6.87
N ILE A 589 20.14 22.42 -7.80
CA ILE A 589 21.08 23.29 -8.52
C ILE A 589 20.33 24.37 -9.33
N ALA A 590 19.26 23.99 -10.04
CA ALA A 590 18.43 24.93 -10.80
C ALA A 590 17.74 25.97 -9.91
N ASN A 591 17.19 25.54 -8.75
CA ASN A 591 16.60 26.43 -7.76
C ASN A 591 17.64 27.42 -7.21
N PHE A 592 18.84 26.93 -6.85
CA PHE A 592 19.90 27.77 -6.32
C PHE A 592 20.38 28.81 -7.36
N ALA A 593 20.65 28.39 -8.59
CA ALA A 593 21.06 29.26 -9.70
C ALA A 593 20.01 30.35 -9.98
N LYS A 594 18.71 29.99 -9.99
CA LYS A 594 17.59 30.93 -10.13
C LYS A 594 17.59 31.99 -9.04
N CYS A 595 17.82 31.60 -7.79
CA CYS A 595 17.85 32.54 -6.67
C CYS A 595 19.10 33.44 -6.70
N GLU A 596 20.27 32.95 -7.14
CA GLU A 596 21.46 33.80 -7.34
C GLU A 596 21.24 34.85 -8.43
N SER A 597 20.65 34.45 -9.57
CA SER A 597 20.27 35.36 -10.65
C SER A 597 19.33 36.47 -10.17
N ARG A 598 18.32 36.15 -9.34
CA ARG A 598 17.41 37.15 -8.77
C ARG A 598 18.12 38.12 -7.83
N ALA A 599 18.94 37.61 -6.90
CA ALA A 599 19.69 38.44 -5.95
C ALA A 599 20.67 39.39 -6.67
N SER A 600 21.29 38.94 -7.76
CA SER A 600 22.15 39.74 -8.63
C SER A 600 21.40 40.83 -9.38
N THR A 601 20.27 40.48 -10.01
CA THR A 601 19.43 41.43 -10.76
C THR A 601 18.90 42.56 -9.85
N GLN A 602 18.77 42.29 -8.55
CA GLN A 602 18.40 43.26 -7.51
C GLN A 602 19.60 44.03 -6.90
N GLY A 603 20.84 43.77 -7.33
CA GLY A 603 22.06 44.41 -6.81
C GLY A 603 22.47 43.94 -5.41
N SER A 604 21.81 42.92 -4.85
CA SER A 604 22.03 42.40 -3.49
C SER A 604 23.24 41.45 -3.40
N LYS A 605 23.63 40.84 -4.53
CA LYS A 605 24.85 40.02 -4.65
C LYS A 605 25.72 40.47 -5.82
N THR A 606 27.03 40.52 -5.58
CA THR A 606 28.07 40.75 -6.57
C THR A 606 29.17 39.69 -6.40
N GLY A 607 29.75 39.20 -7.51
CA GLY A 607 30.75 38.14 -7.49
C GLY A 607 30.49 37.01 -8.51
N ARG A 608 31.20 35.89 -8.36
CA ARG A 608 30.91 34.63 -9.07
C ARG A 608 29.75 33.90 -8.37
N SER A 609 29.04 33.06 -9.12
CA SER A 609 28.07 32.14 -8.54
C SER A 609 28.74 31.18 -7.57
N LEU A 610 28.11 30.96 -6.41
CA LEU A 610 28.59 30.03 -5.39
C LEU A 610 28.59 28.57 -5.90
N LEU A 611 27.72 28.24 -6.86
CA LEU A 611 27.73 26.94 -7.55
C LEU A 611 28.99 26.74 -8.39
N ILE A 612 29.48 27.81 -9.03
CA ILE A 612 30.71 27.74 -9.83
C ILE A 612 31.94 27.69 -8.91
N GLU A 613 31.93 28.45 -7.82
CA GLU A 613 33.01 28.40 -6.83
C GLU A 613 33.14 27.04 -6.14
N ASP A 614 32.02 26.35 -5.85
CA ASP A 614 32.01 25.01 -5.25
C ASP A 614 32.14 23.88 -6.30
N GLY A 615 32.39 24.20 -7.57
CA GLY A 615 32.74 23.21 -8.60
C GLY A 615 31.57 22.47 -9.24
N ALA A 616 30.34 23.00 -9.19
CA ALA A 616 29.18 22.37 -9.81
C ALA A 616 29.15 22.51 -11.34
N LEU A 617 29.81 23.52 -11.91
CA LEU A 617 29.71 23.88 -13.33
C LEU A 617 30.05 22.73 -14.31
N PRO A 618 31.12 21.93 -14.14
CA PRO A 618 31.42 20.82 -15.04
C PRO A 618 30.29 19.77 -15.09
N TRP A 619 29.69 19.45 -13.95
CA TRP A 619 28.57 18.50 -13.89
C TRP A 619 27.30 19.06 -14.53
N ILE A 620 27.04 20.37 -14.35
CA ILE A 620 25.95 21.09 -15.02
C ILE A 620 26.13 21.00 -16.54
N VAL A 621 27.31 21.32 -17.08
CA VAL A 621 27.55 21.23 -18.53
C VAL A 621 27.40 19.79 -19.03
N GLN A 622 27.98 18.81 -18.34
CA GLN A 622 27.89 17.40 -18.71
C GLN A 622 26.44 16.87 -18.80
N ASN A 623 25.52 17.39 -17.98
CA ASN A 623 24.14 16.92 -17.92
C ASN A 623 23.14 17.81 -18.70
N ALA A 624 23.63 18.86 -19.37
CA ALA A 624 22.79 19.79 -20.11
C ALA A 624 22.03 19.12 -21.26
N ASN A 625 22.63 18.11 -21.89
CA ASN A 625 22.00 17.27 -22.92
C ASN A 625 21.69 15.84 -22.42
N SER A 626 21.30 15.68 -21.14
CA SER A 626 20.93 14.37 -20.59
C SER A 626 19.71 13.77 -21.30
N ASP A 627 19.72 12.47 -21.60
CA ASP A 627 18.54 11.76 -22.15
C ASP A 627 17.33 11.82 -21.20
N ALA A 628 17.59 11.85 -19.89
CA ALA A 628 16.56 11.93 -18.86
C ALA A 628 15.93 13.34 -18.83
N SER A 629 14.75 13.48 -19.45
CA SER A 629 13.98 14.74 -19.54
C SER A 629 13.89 15.54 -18.21
N PRO A 630 13.66 14.93 -17.02
CA PRO A 630 13.64 15.67 -15.76
C PRO A 630 14.98 16.31 -15.39
N ILE A 631 16.11 15.62 -15.65
CA ILE A 631 17.46 16.14 -15.41
C ILE A 631 17.72 17.28 -16.39
N ARG A 632 17.60 17.00 -17.69
CA ARG A 632 17.81 17.97 -18.79
C ARG A 632 17.07 19.28 -18.53
N ARG A 633 15.76 19.23 -18.28
CA ARG A 633 14.93 20.42 -18.01
C ARG A 633 15.48 21.31 -16.90
N HIS A 634 15.95 20.72 -15.80
CA HIS A 634 16.47 21.48 -14.66
C HIS A 634 17.86 22.05 -14.96
N ILE A 635 18.72 21.29 -15.63
CA ILE A 635 20.07 21.72 -15.99
C ILE A 635 20.07 22.82 -17.06
N GLU A 636 19.23 22.71 -18.09
CA GLU A 636 19.06 23.77 -19.10
C GLU A 636 18.61 25.09 -18.45
N LEU A 637 17.69 25.03 -17.48
CA LEU A 637 17.26 26.19 -16.69
C LEU A 637 18.38 26.74 -15.80
N ALA A 638 19.19 25.87 -15.18
CA ALA A 638 20.33 26.27 -14.35
C ALA A 638 21.38 27.03 -15.17
N LEU A 639 21.74 26.52 -16.36
CA LEU A 639 22.66 27.18 -17.28
C LEU A 639 22.17 28.58 -17.68
N CYS A 640 20.90 28.72 -18.07
CA CYS A 640 20.34 30.02 -18.42
C CYS A 640 20.40 31.02 -17.26
N HIS A 641 20.16 30.58 -16.01
CA HIS A 641 20.26 31.47 -14.85
C HIS A 641 21.70 31.81 -14.46
N LEU A 642 22.65 30.88 -14.56
CA LEU A 642 24.07 31.16 -14.34
C LEU A 642 24.62 32.15 -15.38
N ALA A 643 24.17 32.02 -16.64
CA ALA A 643 24.59 32.87 -17.76
C ALA A 643 24.09 34.31 -17.66
N GLN A 644 22.99 34.58 -16.97
CA GLN A 644 22.50 35.95 -16.73
C GLN A 644 23.48 36.81 -15.92
N HIS A 645 24.37 36.16 -15.16
CA HIS A 645 25.39 36.83 -14.37
C HIS A 645 26.66 37.01 -15.21
N GLY A 646 26.89 38.21 -15.76
CA GLY A 646 28.04 38.46 -16.66
C GLY A 646 29.40 38.03 -16.09
N VAL A 647 29.59 38.14 -14.76
CA VAL A 647 30.82 37.69 -14.05
C VAL A 647 31.11 36.19 -14.26
N ASN A 648 30.08 35.36 -14.45
CA ASN A 648 30.22 33.92 -14.67
C ASN A 648 30.65 33.58 -16.12
N ALA A 649 30.53 34.51 -17.07
CA ALA A 649 30.63 34.20 -18.50
C ALA A 649 31.99 33.60 -18.89
N LYS A 650 33.09 34.05 -18.26
CA LYS A 650 34.44 33.52 -18.53
C LYS A 650 34.57 32.05 -18.14
N ASP A 651 34.15 31.69 -16.92
CA ASP A 651 34.16 30.33 -16.40
C ASP A 651 33.23 29.42 -17.24
N MET A 652 32.05 29.93 -17.60
CA MET A 652 31.09 29.21 -18.46
C MET A 652 31.62 28.96 -19.87
N ILE A 653 32.39 29.89 -20.44
CA ILE A 653 33.02 29.69 -21.75
C ILE A 653 34.19 28.68 -21.64
N SER A 654 34.99 28.71 -20.57
CA SER A 654 36.11 27.75 -20.41
C SER A 654 35.64 26.31 -20.16
N GLU A 655 34.55 26.12 -19.41
CA GLU A 655 33.95 24.80 -19.15
C GLU A 655 33.02 24.33 -20.30
N GLY A 656 33.01 25.01 -21.45
CA GLY A 656 32.24 24.59 -22.63
C GLY A 656 30.74 24.87 -22.60
N ALA A 657 30.21 25.50 -21.53
CA ALA A 657 28.79 25.80 -21.38
C ALA A 657 28.20 26.68 -22.49
N LEU A 658 29.04 27.43 -23.23
CA LEU A 658 28.60 28.23 -24.37
C LEU A 658 27.96 27.37 -25.47
N TRP A 659 28.51 26.18 -25.76
CA TRP A 659 27.94 25.27 -26.77
C TRP A 659 26.54 24.80 -26.35
N GLU A 660 26.38 24.43 -25.09
CA GLU A 660 25.09 24.01 -24.53
C GLU A 660 24.09 25.18 -24.50
N LEU A 661 24.50 26.40 -24.18
CA LEU A 661 23.62 27.57 -24.26
C LEU A 661 23.13 27.83 -25.70
N VAL A 662 23.98 27.66 -26.72
CA VAL A 662 23.58 27.78 -28.13
C VAL A 662 22.58 26.68 -28.50
N ARG A 663 22.89 25.41 -28.18
CA ARG A 663 21.96 24.28 -28.36
C ARG A 663 20.62 24.53 -27.68
N ILE A 664 20.62 25.01 -26.44
CA ILE A 664 19.39 25.34 -25.70
C ILE A 664 18.61 26.46 -26.40
N SER A 665 19.28 27.46 -26.97
CA SER A 665 18.64 28.57 -27.70
C SER A 665 17.99 28.17 -29.03
N GLN A 666 18.39 27.02 -29.60
CA GLN A 666 17.89 26.50 -30.87
C GLN A 666 16.93 25.31 -30.66
N ASP A 667 17.36 24.28 -29.94
CA ASP A 667 16.72 22.96 -29.88
C ASP A 667 15.89 22.69 -28.60
N CYS A 668 16.00 23.52 -27.55
CA CYS A 668 15.25 23.25 -26.31
C CYS A 668 13.73 23.29 -26.62
N PRO A 669 12.95 22.24 -26.29
CA PRO A 669 11.53 22.20 -26.61
C PRO A 669 10.73 23.28 -25.86
N ARG A 670 11.20 23.67 -24.66
CA ARG A 670 10.54 24.63 -23.79
C ARG A 670 10.85 26.07 -24.21
N GLU A 671 9.86 26.76 -24.75
CA GLU A 671 9.98 28.11 -25.30
C GLU A 671 10.45 29.17 -24.28
N ASP A 672 10.08 29.03 -23.00
CA ASP A 672 10.54 29.89 -21.91
C ASP A 672 12.06 29.79 -21.71
N ILE A 673 12.60 28.56 -21.69
CA ILE A 673 14.05 28.32 -21.54
C ILE A 673 14.80 28.73 -22.81
N ARG A 674 14.30 28.35 -23.98
CA ARG A 674 14.88 28.68 -25.30
C ARG A 674 15.03 30.19 -25.49
N THR A 675 13.96 30.95 -25.19
CA THR A 675 13.96 32.42 -25.23
C THR A 675 14.91 33.03 -24.20
N LEU A 676 15.04 32.40 -23.03
CA LEU A 676 15.96 32.87 -21.98
C LEU A 676 17.43 32.70 -22.40
N ALA A 677 17.79 31.56 -22.99
CA ALA A 677 19.12 31.30 -23.55
C ALA A 677 19.45 32.32 -24.66
N HIS A 678 18.55 32.46 -25.63
CA HIS A 678 18.73 33.39 -26.75
C HIS A 678 18.89 34.85 -26.28
N ARG A 679 18.05 35.31 -25.34
CA ARG A 679 18.19 36.65 -24.75
C ARG A 679 19.54 36.84 -24.07
N THR A 680 20.00 35.84 -23.31
CA THR A 680 21.23 35.94 -22.52
C THR A 680 22.49 35.94 -23.38
N LEU A 681 22.50 35.14 -24.46
CA LEU A 681 23.57 35.14 -25.46
C LEU A 681 23.62 36.46 -26.24
N ALA A 682 22.46 37.03 -26.59
CA ALA A 682 22.37 38.31 -27.29
C ALA A 682 22.66 39.54 -26.42
N SER A 683 22.51 39.46 -25.09
CA SER A 683 22.71 40.61 -24.18
C SER A 683 24.09 40.68 -23.53
N SER A 684 24.87 39.59 -23.52
CA SER A 684 26.15 39.49 -22.81
C SER A 684 27.35 39.75 -23.74
N PRO A 685 28.14 40.82 -23.53
CA PRO A 685 29.32 41.10 -24.36
C PRO A 685 30.36 39.98 -24.34
N ASP A 686 30.56 39.32 -23.19
CA ASP A 686 31.50 38.22 -23.04
C ASP A 686 31.07 36.98 -23.84
N PHE A 687 29.77 36.64 -23.87
CA PHE A 687 29.29 35.53 -24.70
C PHE A 687 29.34 35.87 -26.19
N ILE A 688 29.00 37.10 -26.60
CA ILE A 688 29.16 37.55 -28.00
C ILE A 688 30.63 37.46 -28.45
N ALA A 689 31.58 37.86 -27.58
CA ALA A 689 33.00 37.70 -27.85
C ALA A 689 33.42 36.22 -27.90
N GLY A 690 32.85 35.38 -27.03
CA GLY A 690 33.02 33.93 -27.02
C GLY A 690 32.58 33.26 -28.32
N LEU A 691 31.37 33.55 -28.81
CA LEU A 691 30.81 33.04 -30.06
C LEU A 691 31.71 33.37 -31.25
N LYS A 692 32.13 34.65 -31.37
CA LYS A 692 33.05 35.12 -32.43
C LYS A 692 34.41 34.42 -32.35
N ARG A 693 34.97 34.24 -31.14
CA ARG A 693 36.27 33.60 -30.92
C ARG A 693 36.24 32.11 -31.28
N LEU A 694 35.14 31.42 -30.96
CA LEU A 694 34.99 29.98 -31.17
C LEU A 694 34.34 29.62 -32.52
N ARG A 695 33.96 30.62 -33.34
CA ARG A 695 33.29 30.46 -34.64
C ARG A 695 32.03 29.60 -34.55
N ILE A 696 31.21 29.87 -33.53
CA ILE A 696 29.92 29.20 -33.32
C ILE A 696 28.86 30.02 -34.05
N ASP A 697 28.19 29.42 -35.02
CA ASP A 697 27.03 30.01 -35.68
C ASP A 697 25.85 30.04 -34.70
N TYR A 698 25.22 31.21 -34.57
CA TYR A 698 24.25 31.55 -33.53
C TYR A 698 22.99 32.19 -34.12
#